data_AF-A0A4R7C7X8-F1
#
_entry.id   AF-A0A4R7C7X8-F1
#
_cell.length_a   1.000
_cell.length_b   1.000
_cell.length_c   1.000
_cell.angle_alpha   90.00
_cell.angle_beta   90.00
_cell.angle_gamma   90.00
#
_symmetry.space_group_name_H-M   'P 1'
#
loop_
_entity.id
_entity.type
_entity.pdbx_description
1 polymer ?
#
loop_
_entity_poly.entity_id
_entity_poly.type
_entity_poly.pdbx_seq_one_letter_code
_entity_poly.pdbx_strand_id
1 'polypeptide(L)'
;MRLLPRSTAARDVLRALLSLPYRAWRLVVRLAQGAFVAVIAAVVLLALGNLWYSAPIGVANRSLDPRSDLCFGGGEAGWDVLARPARPGDPHFVANDEVAAIRSHGPDWRARLACSIQRHVLPGYRGPTGEERALSYDLAFLEFQEDGKPFALRNRCSGAVPGCVDEGYGPVSRGSQYQLEALLDHLCGRRRTGTCNGGPHYVMVFVHGWRHNSGLGDSNVSEFRHYAAHAARFLADREAAHPDEPKRRVTAVFVGWRGARTDEARLQRSFGHAGAWIGQLLAIPTLFDRKPVSEAVAPSVFAGLRAIEQTLGLAGAPSEIGLPARSPHRMIVFGHSLGGNMLAAALRDDLIKQVSRHVPGHYLPPALGDLVVLINPASEATKWTDIQRAVWRRISFSPSERRLDYEAGHHFFRDDQRPTVIAATAARDWPPGGSRELDCASRHARDAAAQIERNKLQETQILARRGVAYDWATYDLFPAFKFDFRPVSDTIERVLTREDPRDACDDREAGLSRKAARGLVDLLRFAPFQQTDPEQTRTIGHLDPPRAPRGRAASPRGSDDFFSGRPFGTTHELRGRGDGAPRKASRLDDPREIPVDYGEIVSPSATCPEARGWLGLARQKQAARDGNRRSTFWASSDAGEAAPALLFQHGFDKAGLAPITRANDPFWNLRAFDTALARHDGYMLSSFICAMNQLVLDEITDLTAPAAEGSAPSPSGPVVPAVEPPAGSPAAR
;
A
#
# COMPACT_ATOMS: atom_id res chain seq x y z
N MET A 1 -64.86 -53.91 40.86
CA MET A 1 -63.64 -54.51 40.27
C MET A 1 -63.91 -54.80 38.78
N ARG A 2 -63.65 -53.83 37.89
CA ARG A 2 -63.58 -54.06 36.42
C ARG A 2 -62.47 -53.15 35.88
N LEU A 3 -61.45 -53.81 35.33
CA LEU A 3 -60.21 -53.24 34.82
C LEU A 3 -60.48 -52.42 33.56
N LEU A 4 -60.16 -51.12 33.59
CA LEU A 4 -59.99 -50.32 32.38
C LEU A 4 -58.65 -50.69 31.71
N PRO A 5 -58.60 -50.89 30.39
CA PRO A 5 -57.36 -51.25 29.70
C PRO A 5 -56.41 -50.04 29.73
N ARG A 6 -55.24 -50.23 30.33
CA ARG A 6 -54.13 -49.28 30.25
C ARG A 6 -53.70 -49.19 28.78
N SER A 7 -54.08 -48.14 28.07
CA SER A 7 -53.64 -47.93 26.69
C SER A 7 -52.12 -47.70 26.68
N THR A 8 -51.40 -48.72 26.22
CA THR A 8 -49.95 -48.71 26.02
C THR A 8 -49.53 -47.64 25.02
N ALA A 9 -50.37 -47.36 24.01
CA ALA A 9 -50.13 -46.36 22.97
C ALA A 9 -49.85 -44.93 23.49
N ALA A 10 -50.59 -44.45 24.52
CA ALA A 10 -50.38 -43.10 25.04
C ALA A 10 -49.06 -42.95 25.80
N ARG A 11 -48.59 -44.01 26.47
CA ARG A 11 -47.29 -44.04 27.14
C ARG A 11 -46.14 -44.13 26.15
N ASP A 12 -46.34 -44.83 25.04
CA ASP A 12 -45.31 -44.97 24.00
C ASP A 12 -45.15 -43.68 23.19
N VAL A 13 -46.23 -42.95 22.92
CA VAL A 13 -46.17 -41.61 22.30
C VAL A 13 -45.50 -40.60 23.24
N LEU A 14 -45.82 -40.60 24.54
CA LEU A 14 -45.20 -39.71 25.52
C LEU A 14 -43.70 -40.01 25.69
N ARG A 15 -43.30 -41.30 25.72
CA ARG A 15 -41.88 -41.71 25.74
C ARG A 15 -41.15 -41.31 24.46
N ALA A 16 -41.80 -41.45 23.30
CA ALA A 16 -41.24 -41.02 22.03
C ALA A 16 -40.99 -39.49 22.03
N LEU A 17 -41.97 -38.70 22.46
CA LEU A 17 -41.88 -37.24 22.57
C LEU A 17 -40.82 -36.76 23.57
N LEU A 18 -40.71 -37.42 24.73
CA LEU A 18 -39.66 -37.11 25.73
C LEU A 18 -38.26 -37.59 25.30
N SER A 19 -38.17 -38.59 24.41
CA SER A 19 -36.89 -39.10 23.91
C SER A 19 -36.30 -38.26 22.76
N LEU A 20 -37.12 -37.49 22.05
CA LEU A 20 -36.69 -36.59 20.97
C LEU A 20 -35.68 -35.53 21.43
N PRO A 21 -35.91 -34.75 22.52
CA PRO A 21 -34.91 -33.78 22.99
C PRO A 21 -33.63 -34.45 23.48
N TYR A 22 -33.71 -35.64 24.09
CA TYR A 22 -32.54 -36.41 24.49
C TYR A 22 -31.72 -36.93 23.28
N ARG A 23 -32.40 -37.42 22.24
CA ARG A 23 -31.76 -37.84 20.98
C ARG A 23 -31.12 -36.66 20.24
N ALA A 24 -31.81 -35.52 20.19
CA ALA A 24 -31.29 -34.28 19.62
C ALA A 24 -30.05 -33.79 20.39
N TRP A 25 -30.11 -33.75 21.73
CA TRP A 25 -28.97 -33.41 22.58
C TRP A 25 -27.78 -34.36 22.35
N ARG A 26 -28.02 -35.67 22.28
CA ARG A 26 -26.96 -36.67 22.03
C ARG A 26 -26.33 -36.51 20.65
N LEU A 27 -27.13 -36.14 19.64
CA LEU A 27 -26.63 -35.80 18.31
C LEU A 27 -25.75 -34.55 18.35
N VAL A 28 -26.21 -33.48 19.02
CA VAL A 28 -25.44 -32.24 19.22
C VAL A 28 -24.12 -32.53 19.92
N VAL A 29 -24.11 -33.31 21.00
CA VAL A 29 -22.89 -33.69 21.71
C VAL A 29 -21.94 -34.49 20.82
N ARG A 30 -22.45 -35.44 20.02
CA ARG A 30 -21.61 -36.22 19.09
C ARG A 30 -21.02 -35.34 17.98
N LEU A 31 -21.81 -34.41 17.44
CA LEU A 31 -21.33 -33.44 16.46
C LEU A 31 -20.27 -32.52 17.08
N ALA A 32 -20.46 -32.07 18.32
CA ALA A 32 -19.49 -31.26 19.05
C ALA A 32 -18.19 -32.03 19.34
N GLN A 33 -18.28 -33.30 19.74
CA GLN A 33 -17.12 -34.18 19.94
C GLN A 33 -16.38 -34.42 18.62
N GLY A 34 -17.10 -34.68 17.53
CA GLY A 34 -16.52 -34.83 16.20
C GLY A 34 -15.80 -33.56 15.74
N ALA A 35 -16.43 -32.40 15.93
CA ALA A 35 -15.82 -31.10 15.63
C ALA A 35 -14.57 -30.85 16.49
N PHE A 36 -14.62 -31.17 17.78
CA PHE A 36 -13.48 -31.03 18.69
C PHE A 36 -12.28 -31.89 18.27
N VAL A 37 -12.52 -33.17 17.93
CA VAL A 37 -11.47 -34.07 17.42
C VAL A 37 -10.90 -33.56 16.10
N ALA A 38 -11.76 -33.08 15.19
CA ALA A 38 -11.31 -32.50 13.92
C ALA A 38 -10.43 -31.25 14.14
N VAL A 39 -10.79 -30.38 15.09
CA VAL A 39 -9.99 -29.22 15.48
C VAL A 39 -8.63 -29.66 16.04
N ILE A 40 -8.59 -30.63 16.95
CA ILE A 40 -7.32 -31.15 17.49
C ILE A 40 -6.46 -31.74 16.38
N ALA A 41 -7.03 -32.58 15.50
CA ALA A 41 -6.31 -33.17 14.39
C ALA A 41 -5.74 -32.08 13.46
N ALA A 42 -6.51 -31.04 13.16
CA ALA A 42 -6.04 -29.88 12.41
C ALA A 42 -4.87 -29.20 13.12
N VAL A 43 -4.98 -28.92 14.43
CA VAL A 43 -3.89 -28.29 15.21
C VAL A 43 -2.62 -29.14 15.22
N VAL A 44 -2.73 -30.46 15.37
CA VAL A 44 -1.58 -31.39 15.34
C VAL A 44 -0.93 -31.39 13.96
N LEU A 45 -1.72 -31.46 12.88
CA LEU A 45 -1.22 -31.34 11.52
C LEU A 45 -0.53 -29.98 11.27
N LEU A 46 -1.09 -28.91 11.83
CA LEU A 46 -0.48 -27.57 11.74
C LEU A 46 0.89 -27.53 12.44
N ALA A 47 0.98 -28.11 13.64
CA ALA A 47 2.22 -28.19 14.41
C ALA A 47 3.29 -29.03 13.69
N LEU A 48 2.92 -30.20 13.16
CA LEU A 48 3.83 -31.07 12.40
C LEU A 48 4.29 -30.41 11.09
N GLY A 49 3.39 -29.74 10.38
CA GLY A 49 3.71 -28.98 9.18
C GLY A 49 4.74 -27.88 9.47
N ASN A 50 4.54 -27.10 10.53
CA ASN A 50 5.49 -26.07 10.94
C ASN A 50 6.84 -26.63 11.41
N LEU A 51 6.88 -27.83 11.99
CA LEU A 51 8.13 -28.47 12.40
C LEU A 51 8.97 -28.89 11.18
N TRP A 52 8.35 -29.56 10.21
CA TRP A 52 9.06 -30.09 9.03
C TRP A 52 9.42 -29.03 7.98
N TYR A 53 8.62 -27.96 7.89
CA TYR A 53 8.79 -26.88 6.92
C TYR A 53 9.17 -25.55 7.60
N SER A 54 9.83 -25.59 8.76
CA SER A 54 10.26 -24.37 9.42
C SER A 54 11.27 -23.59 8.58
N ALA A 55 11.13 -22.26 8.56
CA ALA A 55 12.14 -21.38 7.98
C ALA A 55 13.41 -21.37 8.85
N PRO A 56 14.62 -21.39 8.26
CA PRO A 56 15.89 -21.40 8.99
C PRO A 56 16.00 -20.24 10.00
N ILE A 57 16.62 -20.49 11.16
CA ILE A 57 16.88 -19.48 12.20
C ILE A 57 18.34 -19.05 12.12
N GLY A 58 18.61 -17.75 12.20
CA GLY A 58 19.98 -17.24 12.34
C GLY A 58 20.87 -17.40 11.10
N VAL A 59 20.28 -17.65 9.93
CA VAL A 59 20.98 -17.72 8.64
C VAL A 59 20.55 -16.52 7.80
N ALA A 60 21.52 -15.85 7.17
CA ALA A 60 21.25 -14.78 6.24
C ALA A 60 21.13 -15.34 4.82
N ASN A 61 20.07 -14.97 4.11
CA ASN A 61 19.79 -15.51 2.78
C ASN A 61 20.59 -14.81 1.68
N ARG A 62 20.96 -13.53 1.86
CA ARG A 62 21.57 -12.65 0.85
C ARG A 62 22.75 -11.90 1.45
N SER A 63 23.76 -12.65 1.89
CA SER A 63 24.85 -12.09 2.69
C SER A 63 26.23 -12.22 2.07
N LEU A 64 26.38 -12.78 0.85
CA LEU A 64 27.70 -12.85 0.23
C LEU A 64 28.29 -11.46 0.00
N ASP A 65 29.57 -11.30 0.37
CA ASP A 65 30.31 -10.05 0.25
C ASP A 65 30.30 -9.59 -1.23
N PRO A 66 29.87 -8.34 -1.50
CA PRO A 66 29.77 -7.84 -2.86
C PRO A 66 31.14 -7.70 -3.55
N ARG A 67 32.25 -7.78 -2.81
CA ARG A 67 33.63 -7.78 -3.31
C ARG A 67 34.16 -9.16 -3.66
N SER A 68 33.42 -10.23 -3.36
CA SER A 68 33.81 -11.56 -3.82
C SER A 68 33.76 -11.63 -5.35
N ASP A 69 34.68 -12.38 -5.99
CA ASP A 69 34.82 -12.44 -7.45
C ASP A 69 33.48 -12.72 -8.17
N LEU A 70 32.68 -13.60 -7.58
CA LEU A 70 31.35 -13.97 -8.08
C LEU A 70 30.38 -12.78 -8.11
N CYS A 71 30.33 -12.01 -7.03
CA CYS A 71 29.42 -10.87 -6.90
C CYS A 71 29.96 -9.63 -7.63
N PHE A 72 31.27 -9.43 -7.63
CA PHE A 72 31.91 -8.29 -8.26
C PHE A 72 31.68 -8.28 -9.78
N GLY A 73 31.94 -9.39 -10.47
CA GLY A 73 31.70 -9.47 -11.92
C GLY A 73 30.23 -9.27 -12.30
N GLY A 74 29.31 -9.73 -11.45
CA GLY A 74 27.88 -9.47 -11.60
C GLY A 74 27.47 -8.02 -11.33
N GLY A 75 28.14 -7.36 -10.39
CA GLY A 75 27.93 -5.95 -10.06
C GLY A 75 28.38 -4.99 -11.15
N GLU A 76 29.35 -5.37 -11.99
CA GLU A 76 29.80 -4.54 -13.12
C GLU A 76 28.94 -4.74 -14.37
N ALA A 77 28.76 -5.99 -14.81
CA ALA A 77 28.02 -6.29 -16.04
C ALA A 77 26.48 -6.22 -15.85
N GLY A 78 26.01 -6.50 -14.63
CA GLY A 78 24.59 -6.72 -14.33
C GLY A 78 24.07 -8.06 -14.84
N TRP A 79 22.91 -8.47 -14.31
CA TRP A 79 22.23 -9.72 -14.69
C TRP A 79 20.91 -9.43 -15.41
N ASP A 80 20.74 -10.06 -16.57
CA ASP A 80 19.51 -10.04 -17.36
C ASP A 80 18.67 -11.32 -17.18
N VAL A 81 19.20 -12.32 -16.44
CA VAL A 81 18.64 -13.67 -16.39
C VAL A 81 17.17 -13.69 -16.00
N LEU A 82 16.74 -12.79 -15.09
CA LEU A 82 15.36 -12.69 -14.61
C LEU A 82 14.45 -11.85 -15.52
N ALA A 83 15.02 -11.07 -16.44
CA ALA A 83 14.33 -10.12 -17.31
C ALA A 83 14.03 -10.66 -18.72
N ARG A 84 14.49 -11.87 -19.05
CA ARG A 84 14.33 -12.44 -20.40
C ARG A 84 12.85 -12.68 -20.71
N PRO A 85 12.30 -12.10 -21.81
CA PRO A 85 10.89 -12.24 -22.14
C PRO A 85 10.54 -13.67 -22.56
N ALA A 86 9.28 -14.07 -22.32
CA ALA A 86 8.76 -15.36 -22.76
C ALA A 86 8.72 -15.40 -24.28
N ARG A 87 9.63 -16.13 -24.92
CA ARG A 87 9.46 -16.52 -26.32
C ARG A 87 8.74 -17.86 -26.36
N PRO A 88 7.74 -18.06 -27.25
CA PRO A 88 7.10 -19.35 -27.40
C PRO A 88 8.14 -20.46 -27.65
N GLY A 89 8.18 -21.46 -26.78
CA GLY A 89 9.12 -22.57 -26.88
C GLY A 89 10.52 -22.32 -26.32
N ASP A 90 10.79 -21.18 -25.66
CA ASP A 90 12.08 -20.94 -25.00
C ASP A 90 12.15 -21.68 -23.65
N PRO A 91 13.00 -22.73 -23.51
CA PRO A 91 13.14 -23.48 -22.27
C PRO A 91 13.83 -22.69 -21.15
N HIS A 92 14.38 -21.51 -21.46
CA HIS A 92 15.10 -20.64 -20.51
C HIS A 92 14.28 -19.44 -20.02
N PHE A 93 12.98 -19.38 -20.33
CA PHE A 93 12.11 -18.34 -19.78
C PHE A 93 11.93 -18.51 -18.26
N VAL A 94 12.30 -17.47 -17.50
CA VAL A 94 12.27 -17.47 -16.04
C VAL A 94 11.64 -16.17 -15.55
N ALA A 95 10.30 -16.16 -15.50
CA ALA A 95 9.44 -15.00 -15.23
C ALA A 95 9.69 -14.32 -13.86
N ASN A 96 10.83 -13.63 -13.70
CA ASN A 96 11.29 -13.09 -12.43
C ASN A 96 11.30 -14.13 -11.28
N ASP A 97 11.55 -15.40 -11.63
CA ASP A 97 11.58 -16.53 -10.71
C ASP A 97 13.03 -17.02 -10.58
N GLU A 98 13.60 -16.80 -9.40
CA GLU A 98 14.97 -17.20 -9.08
C GLU A 98 15.17 -18.71 -9.07
N VAL A 99 14.16 -19.47 -8.65
CA VAL A 99 14.23 -20.94 -8.62
C VAL A 99 14.16 -21.48 -10.04
N ALA A 100 13.34 -20.90 -10.90
CA ALA A 100 13.35 -21.19 -12.33
C ALA A 100 14.70 -20.81 -12.96
N ALA A 101 15.27 -19.65 -12.63
CA ALA A 101 16.60 -19.24 -13.10
C ALA A 101 17.69 -20.25 -12.74
N ILE A 102 17.73 -20.71 -11.48
CA ILE A 102 18.68 -21.72 -11.01
C ILE A 102 18.49 -23.06 -11.76
N ARG A 103 17.24 -23.49 -11.97
CA ARG A 103 16.95 -24.73 -12.71
C ARG A 103 17.37 -24.64 -14.18
N SER A 104 17.12 -23.51 -14.84
CA SER A 104 17.35 -23.35 -16.28
C SER A 104 18.77 -22.94 -16.66
N HIS A 105 19.53 -22.30 -15.74
CA HIS A 105 20.86 -21.76 -16.02
C HIS A 105 21.98 -22.35 -15.14
N GLY A 106 21.64 -23.29 -14.25
CA GLY A 106 22.59 -24.07 -13.46
C GLY A 106 22.71 -23.64 -11.99
N PRO A 107 23.26 -24.53 -11.14
CA PRO A 107 23.29 -24.36 -9.67
C PRO A 107 24.13 -23.16 -9.20
N ASP A 108 25.11 -22.71 -9.98
CA ASP A 108 25.98 -21.57 -9.63
C ASP A 108 25.20 -20.25 -9.46
N TRP A 109 24.04 -20.13 -10.12
CA TRP A 109 23.14 -18.99 -9.93
C TRP A 109 22.63 -18.86 -8.50
N ARG A 110 22.63 -19.94 -7.72
CA ARG A 110 22.28 -19.89 -6.31
C ARG A 110 23.23 -18.98 -5.54
N ALA A 111 24.54 -19.09 -5.80
CA ALA A 111 25.53 -18.25 -5.16
C ALA A 111 25.51 -16.81 -5.73
N ARG A 112 25.28 -16.63 -7.04
CA ARG A 112 25.13 -15.29 -7.62
C ARG A 112 23.95 -14.56 -6.99
N LEU A 113 22.80 -15.20 -6.93
CA LEU A 113 21.61 -14.62 -6.30
C LEU A 113 21.77 -14.47 -4.78
N ALA A 114 22.74 -15.10 -4.11
CA ALA A 114 23.01 -14.87 -2.68
C ALA A 114 23.89 -13.63 -2.39
N CYS A 115 24.33 -12.90 -3.42
CA CYS A 115 25.05 -11.62 -3.26
C CYS A 115 24.19 -10.59 -2.52
N SER A 116 24.81 -9.92 -1.54
CA SER A 116 24.15 -8.88 -0.73
C SER A 116 23.84 -7.60 -1.50
N ILE A 117 24.56 -7.34 -2.59
CA ILE A 117 24.27 -6.29 -3.57
C ILE A 117 24.32 -6.91 -4.97
N GLN A 118 23.29 -6.66 -5.77
CA GLN A 118 23.07 -7.26 -7.08
C GLN A 118 22.74 -6.17 -8.09
N ARG A 119 23.32 -6.22 -9.28
CA ARG A 119 22.95 -5.32 -10.37
C ARG A 119 22.05 -6.05 -11.36
N HIS A 120 20.84 -5.53 -11.57
CA HIS A 120 19.86 -6.11 -12.50
C HIS A 120 19.72 -5.23 -13.73
N VAL A 121 19.56 -5.85 -14.89
CA VAL A 121 19.48 -5.17 -16.20
C VAL A 121 18.25 -5.68 -16.96
N LEU A 122 17.47 -4.75 -17.50
CA LEU A 122 16.34 -5.06 -18.39
C LEU A 122 16.66 -4.52 -19.80
N PRO A 123 16.94 -5.41 -20.77
CA PRO A 123 17.22 -5.00 -22.14
C PRO A 123 15.93 -4.60 -22.89
N GLY A 124 16.08 -3.88 -24.00
CA GLY A 124 14.99 -3.62 -24.94
C GLY A 124 14.04 -2.47 -24.57
N TYR A 125 14.44 -1.59 -23.64
CA TYR A 125 13.68 -0.35 -23.39
C TYR A 125 13.92 0.64 -24.51
N ARG A 126 12.83 1.16 -25.06
CA ARG A 126 12.83 2.24 -26.05
C ARG A 126 12.20 3.45 -25.40
N GLY A 127 13.03 4.48 -25.22
CA GLY A 127 12.59 5.73 -24.60
C GLY A 127 11.69 6.55 -25.50
N PRO A 128 11.19 7.70 -25.01
CA PRO A 128 10.38 8.64 -25.80
C PRO A 128 11.07 9.11 -27.09
N THR A 129 12.40 9.17 -27.11
CA THR A 129 13.23 9.53 -28.27
C THR A 129 13.39 8.40 -29.29
N GLY A 130 12.92 7.18 -28.98
CA GLY A 130 13.06 6.00 -29.83
C GLY A 130 14.41 5.27 -29.70
N GLU A 131 15.37 5.79 -28.93
CA GLU A 131 16.64 5.12 -28.67
C GLU A 131 16.46 3.86 -27.82
N GLU A 132 17.09 2.76 -28.24
CA GLU A 132 17.09 1.51 -27.50
C GLU A 132 18.23 1.50 -26.49
N ARG A 133 17.90 1.40 -25.20
CA ARG A 133 18.85 1.29 -24.10
C ARG A 133 18.38 0.27 -23.06
N ALA A 134 19.30 -0.20 -22.23
CA ALA A 134 18.96 -1.07 -21.13
C ALA A 134 18.61 -0.26 -19.87
N LEU A 135 17.54 -0.65 -19.17
CA LEU A 135 17.27 -0.15 -17.83
C LEU A 135 18.15 -0.92 -16.84
N SER A 136 18.60 -0.26 -15.76
CA SER A 136 19.36 -0.93 -14.71
C SER A 136 19.06 -0.39 -13.33
N TYR A 137 19.16 -1.24 -12.32
CA TYR A 137 19.07 -0.88 -10.93
C TYR A 137 19.95 -1.80 -10.06
N ASP A 138 20.39 -1.28 -8.92
CA ASP A 138 21.10 -2.07 -7.92
C ASP A 138 20.11 -2.51 -6.82
N LEU A 139 20.08 -3.79 -6.46
CA LEU A 139 19.28 -4.38 -5.39
C LEU A 139 20.19 -4.82 -4.25
N ALA A 140 20.07 -4.18 -3.10
CA ALA A 140 20.78 -4.49 -1.88
C ALA A 140 19.85 -5.14 -0.84
N PHE A 141 20.42 -5.99 0.01
CA PHE A 141 19.71 -6.67 1.09
C PHE A 141 20.28 -6.26 2.44
N LEU A 142 19.41 -5.79 3.33
CA LEU A 142 19.72 -5.52 4.73
C LEU A 142 18.92 -6.47 5.60
N GLU A 143 19.56 -7.51 6.11
CA GLU A 143 18.90 -8.54 6.90
C GLU A 143 19.16 -8.37 8.39
N PHE A 144 18.11 -8.58 9.18
CA PHE A 144 18.12 -8.49 10.63
C PHE A 144 17.71 -9.81 11.27
N GLN A 145 18.40 -10.16 12.35
CA GLN A 145 18.03 -11.25 13.24
C GLN A 145 16.78 -10.89 14.05
N GLU A 146 16.14 -11.89 14.65
CA GLU A 146 14.93 -11.68 15.48
C GLU A 146 15.21 -10.84 16.74
N ASP A 147 16.46 -10.77 17.19
CA ASP A 147 16.92 -9.90 18.28
C ASP A 147 17.28 -8.48 17.80
N GLY A 148 17.05 -8.17 16.52
CA GLY A 148 17.35 -6.89 15.90
C GLY A 148 18.81 -6.70 15.50
N LYS A 149 19.70 -7.68 15.69
CA LYS A 149 21.10 -7.54 15.23
C LYS A 149 21.22 -7.68 13.72
N PRO A 150 21.94 -6.79 13.03
CA PRO A 150 22.16 -6.94 11.59
C PRO A 150 23.05 -8.16 11.29
N PHE A 151 22.87 -8.76 10.13
CA PHE A 151 23.75 -9.84 9.68
C PHE A 151 25.09 -9.30 9.16
N ALA A 152 26.16 -10.00 9.54
CA ALA A 152 27.48 -9.81 8.94
C ALA A 152 27.50 -10.40 7.52
N LEU A 153 28.37 -9.87 6.66
CA LEU A 153 28.64 -10.44 5.35
C LEU A 153 29.25 -11.85 5.46
N ARG A 154 29.22 -12.58 4.35
CA ARG A 154 29.76 -13.92 4.20
C ARG A 154 30.83 -13.95 3.11
N ASN A 155 31.98 -14.51 3.47
CA ASN A 155 33.08 -14.74 2.55
C ASN A 155 33.03 -16.19 2.07
N ARG A 156 33.17 -16.41 0.76
CA ARG A 156 33.25 -17.78 0.23
C ARG A 156 34.51 -18.47 0.71
N CYS A 157 34.38 -19.75 1.01
CA CYS A 157 35.51 -20.61 1.32
C CYS A 157 35.88 -21.47 0.12
N SER A 158 37.18 -21.68 -0.07
CA SER A 158 37.69 -22.72 -0.97
C SER A 158 37.98 -24.00 -0.17
N GLY A 159 37.21 -25.06 -0.41
CA GLY A 159 37.41 -26.37 0.24
C GLY A 159 36.87 -26.46 1.67
N ALA A 160 37.14 -27.59 2.33
CA ALA A 160 36.68 -27.89 3.69
C ALA A 160 37.62 -27.25 4.74
N VAL A 161 37.53 -25.93 4.90
CA VAL A 161 38.30 -25.18 5.90
C VAL A 161 37.53 -25.12 7.22
N PRO A 162 38.18 -25.29 8.39
CA PRO A 162 37.53 -25.11 9.69
C PRO A 162 36.87 -23.73 9.82
N GLY A 163 35.61 -23.68 10.26
CA GLY A 163 34.84 -22.44 10.38
C GLY A 163 34.01 -22.06 9.14
N CYS A 164 34.07 -22.86 8.07
CA CYS A 164 33.18 -22.72 6.93
C CYS A 164 31.93 -23.59 7.09
N VAL A 165 30.77 -23.00 6.85
CA VAL A 165 29.46 -23.67 6.93
C VAL A 165 28.76 -23.49 5.58
N ASP A 166 28.10 -24.54 5.08
CA ASP A 166 27.24 -24.41 3.91
C ASP A 166 25.88 -23.86 4.35
N GLU A 167 25.63 -22.58 4.04
CA GLU A 167 24.36 -21.89 4.31
C GLU A 167 23.36 -22.05 3.14
N GLY A 168 23.61 -22.99 2.23
CA GLY A 168 22.73 -23.35 1.11
C GLY A 168 23.18 -22.78 -0.24
N TYR A 169 24.14 -21.85 -0.27
CA TYR A 169 24.75 -21.29 -1.47
C TYR A 169 26.26 -21.59 -1.55
N GLY A 170 26.68 -22.68 -0.88
CA GLY A 170 28.06 -23.14 -0.81
C GLY A 170 28.73 -22.77 0.52
N PRO A 171 29.93 -23.31 0.77
CA PRO A 171 30.65 -23.10 2.02
C PRO A 171 31.10 -21.64 2.17
N VAL A 172 30.71 -21.04 3.30
CA VAL A 172 30.99 -19.65 3.64
C VAL A 172 31.48 -19.50 5.08
N SER A 173 32.21 -18.43 5.33
CA SER A 173 32.64 -18.01 6.67
C SER A 173 32.12 -16.60 6.98
N ARG A 174 31.99 -16.28 8.26
CA ARG A 174 31.57 -14.95 8.70
C ARG A 174 32.64 -13.90 8.34
N GLY A 175 32.23 -12.87 7.59
CA GLY A 175 33.06 -11.71 7.29
C GLY A 175 33.13 -10.70 8.44
N SER A 176 34.07 -9.76 8.34
CA SER A 176 34.29 -8.71 9.34
C SER A 176 33.38 -7.49 9.20
N GLN A 177 32.76 -7.30 8.03
CA GLN A 177 31.86 -6.18 7.74
C GLN A 177 30.39 -6.59 7.77
N TYR A 178 29.51 -5.63 8.02
CA TYR A 178 28.06 -5.81 7.99
C TYR A 178 27.45 -5.40 6.65
N GLN A 179 26.26 -5.92 6.34
CA GLN A 179 25.53 -5.58 5.11
C GLN A 179 25.28 -4.07 4.99
N LEU A 180 24.96 -3.39 6.10
CA LEU A 180 24.74 -1.94 6.12
C LEU A 180 25.99 -1.18 5.69
N GLU A 181 27.16 -1.50 6.24
CA GLU A 181 28.42 -0.84 5.90
C GLU A 181 28.73 -0.96 4.41
N ALA A 182 28.56 -2.15 3.84
CA ALA A 182 28.77 -2.37 2.41
C ALA A 182 27.78 -1.60 1.53
N LEU A 183 26.53 -1.43 1.98
CA LEU A 183 25.56 -0.58 1.30
C LEU A 183 25.94 0.91 1.38
N LEU A 184 26.37 1.40 2.55
CA LEU A 184 26.81 2.80 2.67
C LEU A 184 28.04 3.08 1.79
N ASP A 185 29.00 2.15 1.75
CA ASP A 185 30.16 2.21 0.85
C ASP A 185 29.75 2.22 -0.64
N HIS A 186 28.69 1.46 -1.00
CA HIS A 186 28.11 1.45 -2.35
C HIS A 186 27.48 2.81 -2.71
N LEU A 187 26.67 3.38 -1.81
CA LEU A 187 26.01 4.67 -2.00
C LEU A 187 26.99 5.85 -2.08
N CYS A 188 28.09 5.81 -1.33
CA CYS A 188 29.09 6.89 -1.35
C CYS A 188 30.09 6.81 -2.52
N GLY A 189 30.06 5.74 -3.32
CA GLY A 189 30.96 5.57 -4.45
C GLY A 189 32.38 5.18 -4.04
N ARG A 190 32.55 4.00 -3.43
CA ARG A 190 33.78 3.17 -3.40
C ARG A 190 35.12 3.91 -3.21
N ARG A 191 35.21 4.94 -2.33
CA ARG A 191 36.48 5.52 -1.86
C ARG A 191 36.45 5.92 -0.37
N ARG A 192 37.52 5.55 0.34
CA ARG A 192 37.79 5.78 1.77
C ARG A 192 38.07 7.25 2.18
N THR A 193 37.80 8.23 1.32
CA THR A 193 38.32 9.62 1.48
C THR A 193 37.31 10.63 2.06
N GLY A 194 36.24 10.18 2.71
CA GLY A 194 35.38 11.04 3.54
C GLY A 194 34.46 12.04 2.81
N THR A 195 34.45 12.06 1.48
CA THR A 195 33.49 12.81 0.66
C THR A 195 32.79 11.85 -0.31
N CYS A 196 31.46 11.74 -0.20
CA CYS A 196 30.66 10.84 -1.02
C CYS A 196 30.53 11.42 -2.44
N ASN A 197 31.09 10.73 -3.43
CA ASN A 197 31.15 11.17 -4.83
C ASN A 197 30.38 10.21 -5.77
N GLY A 198 29.48 9.38 -5.23
CA GLY A 198 28.74 8.31 -5.94
C GLY A 198 27.74 8.76 -7.01
N GLY A 199 27.60 10.08 -7.22
CA GLY A 199 26.54 10.66 -8.05
C GLY A 199 25.16 10.60 -7.36
N PRO A 200 24.13 11.22 -7.94
CA PRO A 200 22.78 11.20 -7.37
C PRO A 200 22.18 9.78 -7.33
N HIS A 201 21.51 9.45 -6.22
CA HIS A 201 20.81 8.17 -6.04
C HIS A 201 19.31 8.40 -5.82
N TYR A 202 18.49 7.54 -6.41
CA TYR A 202 17.12 7.32 -5.97
C TYR A 202 17.07 6.01 -5.18
N VAL A 203 16.96 6.12 -3.86
CA VAL A 203 16.93 4.99 -2.96
C VAL A 203 15.49 4.59 -2.69
N MET A 204 15.13 3.36 -3.05
CA MET A 204 13.84 2.79 -2.73
C MET A 204 14.05 1.73 -1.66
N VAL A 205 13.33 1.80 -0.56
CA VAL A 205 13.41 0.80 0.51
C VAL A 205 12.11 0.03 0.58
N PHE A 206 12.18 -1.27 0.81
CA PHE A 206 11.00 -2.11 1.05
C PHE A 206 11.18 -3.01 2.26
N VAL A 207 10.32 -2.82 3.26
CA VAL A 207 10.24 -3.63 4.48
C VAL A 207 9.08 -4.61 4.34
N HIS A 208 9.41 -5.90 4.24
CA HIS A 208 8.43 -6.94 3.94
C HIS A 208 7.56 -7.34 5.15
N GLY A 209 6.46 -8.05 4.85
CA GLY A 209 5.50 -8.58 5.81
C GLY A 209 5.87 -9.90 6.49
N TRP A 210 4.93 -10.47 7.22
CA TRP A 210 5.10 -11.55 8.20
C TRP A 210 5.19 -12.96 7.63
N ARG A 211 4.99 -13.15 6.33
CA ARG A 211 5.08 -14.46 5.65
C ARG A 211 6.35 -14.60 4.81
N HIS A 212 7.20 -13.58 4.86
CA HIS A 212 8.28 -13.40 3.90
C HIS A 212 9.63 -13.36 4.60
N ASN A 213 10.65 -13.58 3.78
CA ASN A 213 12.04 -13.37 4.11
C ASN A 213 12.79 -13.01 2.81
N SER A 214 14.09 -12.85 2.92
CA SER A 214 15.03 -12.58 1.82
C SER A 214 15.44 -13.83 1.03
N GLY A 215 14.79 -14.97 1.26
CA GLY A 215 15.11 -16.27 0.68
C GLY A 215 15.00 -16.32 -0.85
N LEU A 216 15.60 -17.34 -1.45
CA LEU A 216 15.51 -17.57 -2.89
C LEU A 216 14.10 -18.00 -3.28
N GLY A 217 13.49 -17.28 -4.22
CA GLY A 217 12.12 -17.52 -4.68
C GLY A 217 11.04 -16.91 -3.78
N ASP A 218 11.40 -16.04 -2.83
CA ASP A 218 10.41 -15.26 -2.08
C ASP A 218 9.69 -14.26 -3.00
N SER A 219 8.35 -14.19 -2.88
CA SER A 219 7.52 -13.36 -3.75
C SER A 219 7.66 -11.87 -3.47
N ASN A 220 7.93 -11.46 -2.23
CA ASN A 220 8.15 -10.05 -1.92
C ASN A 220 9.49 -9.55 -2.50
N VAL A 221 10.51 -10.41 -2.58
CA VAL A 221 11.76 -10.08 -3.29
C VAL A 221 11.49 -9.91 -4.79
N SER A 222 10.69 -10.79 -5.42
CA SER A 222 10.38 -10.65 -6.86
C SER A 222 9.48 -9.45 -7.15
N GLU A 223 8.50 -9.15 -6.29
CA GLU A 223 7.65 -7.96 -6.36
C GLU A 223 8.46 -6.68 -6.17
N PHE A 224 9.40 -6.65 -5.23
CA PHE A 224 10.26 -5.49 -5.03
C PHE A 224 11.20 -5.25 -6.22
N ARG A 225 11.65 -6.31 -6.92
CA ARG A 225 12.34 -6.16 -8.21
C ARG A 225 11.49 -5.45 -9.25
N HIS A 226 10.18 -5.73 -9.32
CA HIS A 226 9.28 -4.99 -10.22
C HIS A 226 9.21 -3.51 -9.84
N TYR A 227 9.11 -3.18 -8.55
CA TYR A 227 9.14 -1.79 -8.08
C TYR A 227 10.42 -1.05 -8.50
N ALA A 228 11.58 -1.70 -8.34
CA ALA A 228 12.87 -1.15 -8.72
C ALA A 228 13.00 -0.97 -10.25
N ALA A 229 12.50 -1.93 -11.04
CA ALA A 229 12.49 -1.83 -12.49
C ALA A 229 11.55 -0.72 -13.00
N HIS A 230 10.37 -0.57 -12.38
CA HIS A 230 9.49 0.57 -12.63
C HIS A 230 10.18 1.90 -12.32
N ALA A 231 10.83 2.02 -11.15
CA ALA A 231 11.60 3.22 -10.81
C ALA A 231 12.70 3.52 -11.83
N ALA A 232 13.42 2.49 -12.31
CA ALA A 232 14.45 2.65 -13.33
C ALA A 232 13.85 3.17 -14.65
N ARG A 233 12.69 2.64 -15.07
CA ARG A 233 11.95 3.18 -16.22
C ARG A 233 11.54 4.63 -16.00
N PHE A 234 11.00 4.96 -14.83
CA PHE A 234 10.44 6.29 -14.56
C PHE A 234 11.50 7.38 -14.57
N LEU A 235 12.69 7.08 -14.05
CA LEU A 235 13.85 7.97 -14.15
C LEU A 235 14.35 8.06 -15.60
N ALA A 236 14.37 6.95 -16.34
CA ALA A 236 14.74 6.95 -17.75
C ALA A 236 13.78 7.83 -18.58
N ASP A 237 12.47 7.72 -18.37
CA ASP A 237 11.46 8.55 -19.05
C ASP A 237 11.66 10.05 -18.72
N ARG A 238 11.98 10.39 -17.46
CA ARG A 238 12.23 11.77 -17.01
C ARG A 238 13.54 12.35 -17.51
N GLU A 239 14.61 11.55 -17.55
CA GLU A 239 15.91 11.97 -18.10
C GLU A 239 15.79 12.39 -19.57
N ALA A 240 14.92 11.73 -20.33
CA ALA A 240 14.65 12.08 -21.72
C ALA A 240 13.85 13.40 -21.85
N ALA A 241 12.97 13.69 -20.88
CA ALA A 241 12.17 14.91 -20.86
C ALA A 241 12.94 16.11 -20.29
N HIS A 242 13.82 15.89 -19.31
CA HIS A 242 14.54 16.91 -18.54
C HIS A 242 16.04 16.59 -18.48
N PRO A 243 16.80 16.86 -19.55
CA PRO A 243 18.22 16.50 -19.63
C PRO A 243 19.11 17.28 -18.62
N ASP A 244 18.63 18.42 -18.13
CA ASP A 244 19.34 19.27 -17.17
C ASP A 244 19.20 18.77 -15.70
N GLU A 245 18.32 17.81 -15.44
CA GLU A 245 18.14 17.27 -14.10
C GLU A 245 19.22 16.26 -13.70
N PRO A 246 19.53 16.15 -12.38
CA PRO A 246 20.50 15.18 -11.91
C PRO A 246 20.09 13.75 -12.30
N LYS A 247 20.97 13.08 -13.06
CA LYS A 247 20.81 11.66 -13.43
C LYS A 247 20.97 10.79 -12.19
N ARG A 248 19.87 10.19 -11.74
CA ARG A 248 19.82 9.37 -10.53
C ARG A 248 19.97 7.89 -10.85
N ARG A 249 20.80 7.19 -10.08
CA ARG A 249 20.85 5.72 -10.09
C ARG A 249 19.82 5.13 -9.14
N VAL A 250 19.09 4.11 -9.56
CA VAL A 250 18.18 3.38 -8.67
C VAL A 250 18.96 2.44 -7.78
N THR A 251 18.82 2.60 -6.47
CA THR A 251 19.30 1.65 -5.46
C THR A 251 18.13 1.17 -4.61
N ALA A 252 17.67 -0.03 -4.90
CA ALA A 252 16.60 -0.71 -4.19
C ALA A 252 17.18 -1.45 -2.97
N VAL A 253 16.63 -1.22 -1.78
CA VAL A 253 17.08 -1.81 -0.51
C VAL A 253 15.96 -2.65 0.06
N PHE A 254 16.12 -3.97 0.04
CA PHE A 254 15.19 -4.90 0.64
C PHE A 254 15.57 -5.16 2.10
N VAL A 255 14.68 -4.81 3.03
CA VAL A 255 14.88 -5.05 4.46
C VAL A 255 14.32 -6.42 4.82
N GLY A 256 15.21 -7.37 5.04
CA GLY A 256 14.90 -8.75 5.42
C GLY A 256 14.84 -8.93 6.93
N TRP A 257 13.84 -9.63 7.42
CA TRP A 257 13.79 -10.16 8.79
C TRP A 257 13.08 -11.51 8.76
N ARG A 258 13.14 -12.28 9.86
CA ARG A 258 12.44 -13.57 9.92
C ARG A 258 10.95 -13.39 10.21
N GLY A 259 10.22 -12.91 9.20
CA GLY A 259 8.76 -12.88 9.18
C GLY A 259 8.21 -14.30 9.07
N ALA A 260 8.58 -15.02 8.01
CA ALA A 260 8.11 -16.38 7.79
C ALA A 260 8.56 -17.35 8.88
N ARG A 261 7.61 -18.02 9.54
CA ARG A 261 7.91 -19.19 10.41
C ARG A 261 7.96 -20.49 9.60
N THR A 262 7.23 -20.53 8.50
CA THR A 262 7.07 -21.68 7.61
C THR A 262 7.60 -21.30 6.23
N ASP A 263 8.44 -22.16 5.65
CA ASP A 263 8.94 -22.01 4.29
C ASP A 263 7.83 -22.42 3.30
N GLU A 264 6.93 -21.47 3.04
CA GLU A 264 5.82 -21.67 2.10
C GLU A 264 6.28 -21.91 0.67
N ALA A 265 7.42 -21.32 0.27
CA ALA A 265 8.02 -21.56 -1.04
C ALA A 265 8.44 -23.03 -1.17
N ARG A 266 9.02 -23.63 -0.13
CA ARG A 266 9.30 -25.07 -0.10
C ARG A 266 8.02 -25.89 -0.10
N LEU A 267 7.00 -25.49 0.65
CA LEU A 267 5.73 -26.22 0.72
C LEU A 267 4.98 -26.23 -0.62
N GLN A 268 4.88 -25.07 -1.29
CA GLN A 268 4.32 -24.93 -2.63
C GLN A 268 5.13 -25.73 -3.65
N ARG A 269 6.46 -25.76 -3.55
CA ARG A 269 7.30 -26.60 -4.42
C ARG A 269 7.06 -28.09 -4.20
N SER A 270 6.92 -28.53 -2.95
CA SER A 270 6.72 -29.95 -2.62
C SER A 270 5.34 -30.48 -3.01
N PHE A 271 4.29 -29.67 -2.93
CA PHE A 271 2.90 -30.14 -3.08
C PHE A 271 2.05 -29.30 -4.05
N GLY A 272 2.66 -28.44 -4.85
CA GLY A 272 1.97 -27.59 -5.82
C GLY A 272 0.87 -26.72 -5.19
N HIS A 273 -0.31 -26.71 -5.81
CA HIS A 273 -1.46 -25.94 -5.31
C HIS A 273 -1.92 -26.35 -3.91
N ALA A 274 -1.86 -27.64 -3.57
CA ALA A 274 -2.18 -28.11 -2.22
C ALA A 274 -1.21 -27.54 -1.18
N GLY A 275 0.07 -27.43 -1.54
CA GLY A 275 1.09 -26.78 -0.70
C GLY A 275 0.84 -25.29 -0.48
N ALA A 276 0.42 -24.56 -1.51
CA ALA A 276 0.04 -23.14 -1.36
C ALA A 276 -1.17 -22.96 -0.43
N TRP A 277 -2.20 -23.81 -0.56
CA TRP A 277 -3.37 -23.80 0.33
C TRP A 277 -3.01 -24.15 1.78
N ILE A 278 -2.19 -25.18 1.99
CA ILE A 278 -1.74 -25.58 3.33
C ILE A 278 -0.85 -24.49 3.94
N GLY A 279 0.03 -23.86 3.15
CA GLY A 279 0.88 -22.76 3.57
C GLY A 279 0.07 -21.55 4.05
N GLN A 280 -1.01 -21.20 3.34
CA GLN A 280 -1.94 -20.16 3.77
C GLN A 280 -2.61 -20.48 5.11
N LEU A 281 -3.08 -21.72 5.31
CA LEU A 281 -3.71 -22.14 6.56
C LEU A 281 -2.71 -22.19 7.74
N LEU A 282 -1.49 -22.67 7.50
CA LEU A 282 -0.40 -22.73 8.48
C LEU A 282 0.10 -21.35 8.90
N ALA A 283 0.13 -20.41 7.96
CA ALA A 283 0.63 -19.07 8.20
C ALA A 283 -0.27 -18.34 9.20
N ILE A 284 -1.59 -18.35 9.03
CA ILE A 284 -2.55 -17.54 9.83
C ILE A 284 -2.22 -17.45 11.33
N PRO A 285 -1.99 -18.55 12.07
CA PRO A 285 -1.66 -18.48 13.51
C PRO A 285 -0.26 -17.90 13.81
N THR A 286 0.66 -17.89 12.85
CA THR A 286 2.03 -17.37 13.05
C THR A 286 2.09 -15.85 13.02
N LEU A 287 1.10 -15.15 12.45
CA LEU A 287 0.97 -13.69 12.51
C LEU A 287 1.07 -13.18 13.96
N PHE A 288 0.42 -13.88 14.90
CA PHE A 288 0.36 -13.51 16.32
C PHE A 288 1.74 -13.49 16.99
N ASP A 289 2.54 -14.49 16.66
CA ASP A 289 3.88 -14.67 17.20
C ASP A 289 4.89 -13.71 16.56
N ARG A 290 4.66 -13.32 15.29
CA ARG A 290 5.59 -12.47 14.54
C ARG A 290 5.37 -10.97 14.74
N LYS A 291 4.17 -10.55 15.18
CA LYS A 291 3.90 -9.13 15.45
C LYS A 291 4.84 -8.53 16.53
N PRO A 292 4.99 -9.13 17.73
CA PRO A 292 5.93 -8.60 18.73
C PRO A 292 7.38 -8.58 18.22
N VAL A 293 7.78 -9.57 17.42
CA VAL A 293 9.11 -9.59 16.79
C VAL A 293 9.29 -8.41 15.85
N SER A 294 8.28 -8.08 15.03
CA SER A 294 8.35 -6.90 14.15
C SER A 294 8.55 -5.59 14.93
N GLU A 295 7.94 -5.47 16.12
CA GLU A 295 8.08 -4.30 16.98
C GLU A 295 9.43 -4.27 17.71
N ALA A 296 9.98 -5.43 18.07
CA ALA A 296 11.31 -5.55 18.67
C ALA A 296 12.45 -5.25 17.68
N VAL A 297 12.30 -5.61 16.41
CA VAL A 297 13.28 -5.36 15.34
C VAL A 297 13.19 -3.92 14.80
N ALA A 298 12.04 -3.25 14.98
CA ALA A 298 11.77 -1.92 14.43
C ALA A 298 12.84 -0.85 14.73
N PRO A 299 13.38 -0.72 15.96
CA PRO A 299 14.39 0.29 16.26
C PRO A 299 15.69 0.09 15.47
N SER A 300 16.13 -1.16 15.30
CA SER A 300 17.34 -1.49 14.55
C SER A 300 17.20 -1.22 13.06
N VAL A 301 16.06 -1.60 12.48
CA VAL A 301 15.75 -1.29 11.08
C VAL A 301 15.73 0.22 10.88
N PHE A 302 15.03 0.95 11.74
CA PHE A 302 14.95 2.40 11.67
C PHE A 302 16.32 3.07 11.78
N ALA A 303 17.19 2.62 12.68
CA ALA A 303 18.57 3.11 12.80
C ALA A 303 19.38 2.89 11.51
N GLY A 304 19.24 1.73 10.87
CA GLY A 304 19.87 1.47 9.56
C GLY A 304 19.35 2.40 8.46
N LEU A 305 18.04 2.65 8.42
CA LEU A 305 17.46 3.58 7.44
C LEU A 305 17.88 5.04 7.67
N ARG A 306 18.02 5.46 8.94
CA ARG A 306 18.59 6.76 9.30
C ARG A 306 20.05 6.89 8.86
N ALA A 307 20.84 5.83 8.97
CA ALA A 307 22.22 5.84 8.48
C ALA A 307 22.28 6.04 6.96
N ILE A 308 21.37 5.41 6.20
CA ILE A 308 21.23 5.64 4.76
C ILE A 308 20.85 7.11 4.48
N GLU A 309 19.82 7.63 5.15
CA GLU A 309 19.35 9.01 5.01
C GLU A 309 20.47 10.03 5.27
N GLN A 310 21.25 9.82 6.34
CA GLN A 310 22.41 10.65 6.69
C GLN A 310 23.51 10.57 5.61
N THR A 311 23.77 9.37 5.11
CA THR A 311 24.78 9.13 4.05
C THR A 311 24.41 9.83 2.74
N LEU A 312 23.11 9.91 2.43
CA LEU A 312 22.58 10.63 1.28
C LEU A 312 22.46 12.15 1.48
N GLY A 313 22.79 12.65 2.68
CA GLY A 313 22.63 14.06 3.03
C GLY A 313 21.17 14.55 3.06
N LEU A 314 20.20 13.65 3.22
CA LEU A 314 18.77 13.99 3.25
C LEU A 314 18.32 14.56 4.60
N ALA A 315 19.06 14.25 5.67
CA ALA A 315 18.78 14.77 7.02
C ALA A 315 19.20 16.24 7.23
N GLY A 316 19.65 16.94 6.17
CA GLY A 316 20.17 18.30 6.25
C GLY A 316 19.12 19.33 6.68
N ALA A 317 19.55 20.31 7.49
CA ALA A 317 18.72 21.43 7.90
C ALA A 317 18.22 22.21 6.67
N PRO A 318 16.99 22.76 6.69
CA PRO A 318 16.47 23.57 5.61
C PRO A 318 17.44 24.70 5.29
N SER A 319 17.95 24.70 4.06
CA SER A 319 18.70 25.81 3.50
C SER A 319 17.72 26.96 3.35
N GLU A 320 17.83 27.95 4.24
CA GLU A 320 16.90 29.07 4.44
C GLU A 320 15.62 28.72 5.22
N ILE A 321 15.18 29.67 6.04
CA ILE A 321 13.98 29.54 6.89
C ILE A 321 12.79 29.19 6.01
N GLY A 322 12.37 27.92 6.06
CA GLY A 322 11.15 27.47 5.40
C GLY A 322 11.29 27.03 3.96
N LEU A 323 12.45 26.55 3.49
CA LEU A 323 12.56 25.78 2.24
C LEU A 323 13.23 24.41 2.48
N PRO A 324 12.69 23.30 1.94
CA PRO A 324 13.33 22.00 2.06
C PRO A 324 14.68 22.00 1.32
N ALA A 325 15.70 21.39 1.93
CA ALA A 325 17.00 21.22 1.30
C ALA A 325 16.84 20.43 -0.01
N ARG A 326 17.18 21.04 -1.16
CA ARG A 326 17.13 20.37 -2.46
C ARG A 326 18.34 19.45 -2.61
N SER A 327 18.30 18.29 -1.98
CA SER A 327 19.27 17.21 -2.25
C SER A 327 19.09 16.71 -3.69
N PRO A 328 20.16 16.37 -4.43
CA PRO A 328 20.02 15.64 -5.69
C PRO A 328 19.59 14.18 -5.44
N HIS A 329 19.80 13.65 -4.23
CA HIS A 329 19.33 12.34 -3.84
C HIS A 329 17.85 12.36 -3.49
N ARG A 330 17.19 11.21 -3.67
CA ARG A 330 15.80 10.97 -3.27
C ARG A 330 15.69 9.63 -2.56
N MET A 331 14.79 9.50 -1.60
CA MET A 331 14.55 8.28 -0.85
C MET A 331 13.06 8.07 -0.56
N ILE A 332 12.53 6.91 -0.92
CA ILE A 332 11.18 6.47 -0.56
C ILE A 332 11.25 5.16 0.23
N VAL A 333 10.43 5.03 1.29
CA VAL A 333 10.41 3.85 2.15
C VAL A 333 9.04 3.22 2.17
N PHE A 334 8.93 1.99 1.67
CA PHE A 334 7.73 1.18 1.69
C PHE A 334 7.74 0.19 2.86
N GLY A 335 6.63 0.07 3.57
CA GLY A 335 6.38 -1.00 4.53
C GLY A 335 5.06 -1.71 4.24
N HIS A 336 5.11 -2.99 3.90
CA HIS A 336 3.92 -3.79 3.64
C HIS A 336 3.52 -4.62 4.86
N SER A 337 2.23 -4.72 5.16
CA SER A 337 1.71 -5.63 6.20
C SER A 337 2.38 -5.41 7.58
N LEU A 338 3.06 -6.41 8.16
CA LEU A 338 3.86 -6.23 9.39
C LEU A 338 5.11 -5.35 9.20
N GLY A 339 5.68 -5.25 8.00
CA GLY A 339 6.70 -4.24 7.70
C GLY A 339 6.13 -2.82 7.81
N GLY A 340 4.85 -2.64 7.44
CA GLY A 340 4.10 -1.42 7.70
C GLY A 340 3.87 -1.17 9.20
N ASN A 341 3.60 -2.21 9.99
CA ASN A 341 3.54 -2.10 11.46
C ASN A 341 4.88 -1.70 12.08
N MET A 342 5.98 -2.27 11.59
CA MET A 342 7.34 -1.96 12.03
C MET A 342 7.64 -0.46 11.83
N LEU A 343 7.37 0.06 10.63
CA LEU A 343 7.57 1.49 10.33
C LEU A 343 6.60 2.38 11.13
N ALA A 344 5.32 2.03 11.23
CA ALA A 344 4.35 2.79 12.01
C ALA A 344 4.73 2.87 13.51
N ALA A 345 5.22 1.76 14.07
CA ALA A 345 5.70 1.71 15.45
C ALA A 345 6.97 2.55 15.65
N ALA A 346 7.94 2.45 14.73
CA ALA A 346 9.18 3.21 14.81
C ALA A 346 8.98 4.74 14.66
N LEU A 347 8.06 5.16 13.78
CA LEU A 347 7.87 6.56 13.42
C LEU A 347 6.91 7.33 14.35
N ARG A 348 6.00 6.64 15.05
CA ARG A 348 4.91 7.28 15.83
C ARG A 348 5.41 8.39 16.76
N ASP A 349 6.37 8.06 17.62
CA ASP A 349 6.81 8.99 18.67
C ASP A 349 7.62 10.16 18.08
N ASP A 350 8.42 9.89 17.04
CA ASP A 350 9.14 10.91 16.27
C ASP A 350 8.17 11.88 15.59
N LEU A 351 7.11 11.38 14.95
CA LEU A 351 6.08 12.19 14.29
C LEU A 351 5.30 13.05 15.28
N ILE A 352 4.88 12.49 16.41
CA ILE A 352 4.21 13.26 17.48
C ILE A 352 5.13 14.37 17.99
N LYS A 353 6.41 14.06 18.18
CA LYS A 353 7.42 15.03 18.60
C LYS A 353 7.65 16.12 17.55
N GLN A 354 7.72 15.77 16.27
CA GLN A 354 7.83 16.74 15.17
C GLN A 354 6.62 17.68 15.15
N VAL A 355 5.39 17.16 15.20
CA VAL A 355 4.15 17.96 15.24
C VAL A 355 4.11 18.87 16.46
N SER A 356 4.50 18.37 17.64
CA SER A 356 4.49 19.18 18.87
C SER A 356 5.48 20.35 18.84
N ARG A 357 6.59 20.19 18.10
CA ARG A 357 7.64 21.20 17.90
C ARG A 357 7.43 22.05 16.65
N HIS A 358 6.45 21.71 15.82
CA HIS A 358 6.21 22.37 14.54
C HIS A 358 5.82 23.83 14.74
N VAL A 359 6.46 24.72 13.97
CA VAL A 359 6.15 26.14 13.95
C VAL A 359 5.12 26.39 12.85
N PRO A 360 3.94 26.96 13.17
CA PRO A 360 2.94 27.28 12.14
C PRO A 360 3.54 28.07 10.97
N GLY A 361 3.07 27.80 9.75
CA GLY A 361 3.52 28.45 8.52
C GLY A 361 4.89 27.96 8.00
N HIS A 362 5.53 27.02 8.68
CA HIS A 362 6.76 26.38 8.20
C HIS A 362 6.49 25.02 7.58
N TYR A 363 7.46 24.48 6.85
CA TYR A 363 7.43 23.09 6.40
C TYR A 363 7.61 22.14 7.58
N LEU A 364 6.81 21.08 7.62
CA LEU A 364 7.13 19.92 8.43
C LEU A 364 8.15 19.07 7.64
N PRO A 365 9.37 18.87 8.16
CA PRO A 365 10.36 18.04 7.48
C PRO A 365 9.88 16.59 7.40
N PRO A 366 10.26 15.83 6.36
CA PRO A 366 9.99 14.41 6.29
C PRO A 366 10.49 13.66 7.53
N ALA A 367 9.75 12.62 7.92
CA ALA A 367 10.14 11.82 9.07
C ALA A 367 11.28 10.86 8.74
N LEU A 368 11.38 10.36 7.51
CA LEU A 368 12.45 9.49 7.03
C LEU A 368 12.49 9.55 5.50
N GLY A 369 13.65 9.86 4.92
CA GLY A 369 13.79 10.03 3.46
C GLY A 369 12.95 11.22 2.97
N ASP A 370 12.34 11.10 1.79
CA ASP A 370 11.35 12.07 1.29
C ASP A 370 9.91 11.64 1.61
N LEU A 371 9.64 10.33 1.60
CA LEU A 371 8.30 9.78 1.80
C LEU A 371 8.33 8.38 2.41
N VAL A 372 7.47 8.14 3.41
CA VAL A 372 7.16 6.80 3.92
C VAL A 372 5.78 6.37 3.44
N VAL A 373 5.67 5.17 2.86
CA VAL A 373 4.42 4.58 2.38
C VAL A 373 4.15 3.25 3.10
N LEU A 374 3.08 3.21 3.88
CA LEU A 374 2.58 2.01 4.56
C LEU A 374 1.50 1.38 3.69
N ILE A 375 1.74 0.17 3.18
CA ILE A 375 0.80 -0.55 2.30
C ILE A 375 0.10 -1.64 3.12
N ASN A 376 -1.22 -1.57 3.21
CA ASN A 376 -2.04 -2.48 3.99
C ASN A 376 -1.42 -2.80 5.37
N PRO A 377 -1.07 -1.77 6.18
CA PRO A 377 -0.32 -1.99 7.41
C PRO A 377 -1.14 -2.80 8.40
N ALA A 378 -0.56 -3.91 8.89
CA ALA A 378 -1.13 -4.71 9.98
C ALA A 378 -0.81 -4.06 11.34
N SER A 379 -1.22 -2.80 11.49
CA SER A 379 -0.92 -1.92 12.63
C SER A 379 -2.21 -1.38 13.21
N GLU A 380 -2.31 -1.31 14.53
CA GLU A 380 -3.41 -0.64 15.22
C GLU A 380 -3.60 0.78 14.70
N ALA A 381 -4.86 1.16 14.49
CA ALA A 381 -5.22 2.51 14.09
C ALA A 381 -4.78 3.55 15.12
N THR A 382 -4.70 3.20 16.41
CA THR A 382 -4.17 4.07 17.49
C THR A 382 -2.82 4.68 17.12
N LYS A 383 -1.93 3.92 16.47
CA LYS A 383 -0.60 4.43 16.08
C LYS A 383 -0.70 5.63 15.13
N TRP A 384 -1.74 5.67 14.29
CA TRP A 384 -2.03 6.77 13.39
C TRP A 384 -2.89 7.86 14.04
N THR A 385 -3.93 7.49 14.78
CA THR A 385 -4.82 8.46 15.42
C THR A 385 -4.09 9.27 16.48
N ASP A 386 -3.01 8.77 17.09
CA ASP A 386 -2.16 9.55 17.98
C ASP A 386 -1.45 10.72 17.27
N ILE A 387 -1.05 10.53 16.00
CA ILE A 387 -0.47 11.59 15.18
C ILE A 387 -1.55 12.61 14.84
N GLN A 388 -2.72 12.15 14.38
CA GLN A 388 -3.87 13.03 14.10
C GLN A 388 -4.30 13.80 15.36
N ARG A 389 -4.25 13.17 16.53
CA ARG A 389 -4.55 13.78 17.83
C ARG A 389 -3.50 14.80 18.24
N ALA A 390 -2.23 14.59 17.91
CA ALA A 390 -1.18 15.58 18.11
C ALA A 390 -1.42 16.83 17.25
N VAL A 391 -1.80 16.66 15.97
CA VAL A 391 -2.17 17.76 15.08
C VAL A 391 -3.43 18.47 15.60
N TRP A 392 -4.47 17.71 15.98
CA TRP A 392 -5.72 18.23 16.53
C TRP A 392 -5.55 19.09 17.79
N ARG A 393 -4.51 18.86 18.58
CA ARG A 393 -4.20 19.70 19.74
C ARG A 393 -3.56 21.04 19.37
N ARG A 394 -3.08 21.19 18.13
CA ARG A 394 -2.31 22.34 17.64
C ARG A 394 -3.08 23.25 16.70
N ILE A 395 -4.24 22.82 16.19
CA ILE A 395 -5.09 23.60 15.28
C ILE A 395 -6.56 23.50 15.67
N SER A 396 -7.34 24.53 15.33
CA SER A 396 -8.80 24.45 15.35
C SER A 396 -9.31 23.98 14.00
N PHE A 397 -10.33 23.13 13.98
CA PHE A 397 -10.91 22.53 12.77
C PHE A 397 -12.31 23.03 12.43
N SER A 398 -12.99 23.65 13.40
CA SER A 398 -14.27 24.33 13.23
C SER A 398 -14.18 25.75 13.78
N PRO A 399 -14.85 26.75 13.15
CA PRO A 399 -14.96 28.09 13.70
C PRO A 399 -15.60 28.13 15.10
N SER A 400 -16.36 27.09 15.48
CA SER A 400 -17.00 26.98 16.79
C SER A 400 -16.06 26.51 17.92
N GLU A 401 -14.84 26.07 17.59
CA GLU A 401 -13.86 25.61 18.58
C GLU A 401 -13.17 26.81 19.26
N ARG A 402 -13.40 26.97 20.56
CA ARG A 402 -12.89 28.12 21.34
C ARG A 402 -11.38 28.09 21.66
N ARG A 403 -10.63 27.10 21.18
CA ARG A 403 -9.27 26.82 21.70
C ARG A 403 -8.16 27.53 20.93
N LEU A 404 -8.32 27.80 19.63
CA LEU A 404 -7.30 28.37 18.76
C LEU A 404 -7.94 29.21 17.65
N ASP A 405 -7.13 30.06 17.00
CA ASP A 405 -7.58 30.79 15.81
C ASP A 405 -7.80 29.80 14.65
N TYR A 406 -9.07 29.67 14.23
CA TYR A 406 -9.49 28.82 13.12
C TYR A 406 -8.77 29.18 11.81
N GLU A 407 -8.53 30.47 11.58
CA GLU A 407 -7.81 30.93 10.39
C GLU A 407 -6.35 30.48 10.46
N ALA A 408 -5.68 30.70 11.59
CA ALA A 408 -4.31 30.23 11.81
C ALA A 408 -4.16 28.71 11.61
N GLY A 409 -5.21 27.92 11.87
CA GLY A 409 -5.20 26.47 11.67
C GLY A 409 -5.06 26.02 10.21
N HIS A 410 -5.48 26.83 9.23
CA HIS A 410 -5.27 26.54 7.80
C HIS A 410 -3.82 26.72 7.37
N HIS A 411 -3.10 27.61 8.05
CA HIS A 411 -1.69 27.94 7.78
C HIS A 411 -0.73 27.18 8.70
N PHE A 412 -1.21 26.16 9.42
CA PHE A 412 -0.35 25.43 10.34
C PHE A 412 0.78 24.71 9.60
N PHE A 413 0.44 24.03 8.50
CA PHE A 413 1.39 23.63 7.48
C PHE A 413 1.39 24.66 6.35
N ARG A 414 2.42 24.67 5.52
CA ARG A 414 2.43 25.55 4.34
C ARG A 414 1.52 25.00 3.24
N ASP A 415 1.05 25.88 2.36
CA ASP A 415 0.18 25.51 1.24
C ASP A 415 0.87 24.57 0.22
N ASP A 416 2.20 24.66 0.12
CA ASP A 416 3.08 23.84 -0.69
C ASP A 416 3.61 22.58 0.04
N GLN A 417 3.09 22.30 1.26
CA GLN A 417 3.44 21.09 2.03
C GLN A 417 3.08 19.82 1.25
N ARG A 418 4.07 18.93 1.13
CA ARG A 418 3.97 17.59 0.57
C ARG A 418 3.61 16.56 1.64
N PRO A 419 3.01 15.42 1.26
CA PRO A 419 2.90 14.29 2.17
C PRO A 419 4.29 13.83 2.61
N THR A 420 4.44 13.56 3.90
CA THR A 420 5.66 12.96 4.47
C THR A 420 5.46 11.50 4.84
N VAL A 421 4.22 11.12 5.18
CA VAL A 421 3.83 9.75 5.49
C VAL A 421 2.45 9.46 4.91
N ILE A 422 2.34 8.32 4.23
CA ILE A 422 1.10 7.83 3.64
C ILE A 422 0.82 6.43 4.16
N ALA A 423 -0.41 6.16 4.55
CA ALA A 423 -0.93 4.81 4.75
C ALA A 423 -1.99 4.53 3.68
N ALA A 424 -1.74 3.58 2.78
CA ALA A 424 -2.67 3.14 1.77
C ALA A 424 -3.24 1.77 2.14
N THR A 425 -4.55 1.68 2.33
CA THR A 425 -5.22 0.42 2.70
C THR A 425 -6.38 0.13 1.76
N ALA A 426 -6.49 -1.12 1.33
CA ALA A 426 -7.58 -1.58 0.47
C ALA A 426 -8.94 -1.31 1.13
N ALA A 427 -9.79 -0.54 0.48
CA ALA A 427 -11.11 -0.18 0.97
C ALA A 427 -12.07 -1.36 0.80
N ARG A 428 -12.81 -1.72 1.85
CA ARG A 428 -13.86 -2.75 1.77
C ARG A 428 -15.20 -2.19 1.29
N ASP A 429 -15.61 -1.05 1.84
CA ASP A 429 -16.96 -0.51 1.68
C ASP A 429 -16.93 0.87 1.02
N TRP A 430 -18.04 1.26 0.41
CA TRP A 430 -18.32 2.66 0.08
C TRP A 430 -19.82 2.97 0.25
N PRO A 431 -20.19 4.12 0.83
CA PRO A 431 -19.33 5.14 1.46
C PRO A 431 -18.57 4.61 2.71
N PRO A 432 -17.67 5.41 3.32
CA PRO A 432 -17.04 5.04 4.58
C PRO A 432 -18.03 4.55 5.64
N GLY A 433 -17.77 3.40 6.24
CA GLY A 433 -18.68 2.77 7.20
C GLY A 433 -20.03 2.29 6.61
N GLY A 434 -20.15 2.19 5.29
CA GLY A 434 -21.34 1.66 4.60
C GLY A 434 -22.40 2.70 4.23
N SER A 435 -23.42 2.24 3.50
CA SER A 435 -24.61 3.04 3.13
C SER A 435 -25.64 3.04 4.26
N ARG A 436 -26.28 4.18 4.50
CA ARG A 436 -27.33 4.42 5.50
C ARG A 436 -28.70 4.61 4.85
N GLU A 437 -29.78 4.52 5.61
CA GLU A 437 -31.16 4.60 5.12
C GLU A 437 -31.43 5.84 4.24
N LEU A 438 -30.97 7.03 4.63
CA LEU A 438 -31.20 8.23 3.82
C LEU A 438 -30.26 8.31 2.61
N ASP A 439 -29.17 7.54 2.55
CA ASP A 439 -28.38 7.41 1.32
C ASP A 439 -29.21 6.73 0.22
N CYS A 440 -30.21 5.91 0.58
CA CYS A 440 -31.06 5.18 -0.34
C CYS A 440 -32.06 6.09 -1.07
N ALA A 441 -32.47 7.21 -0.47
CA ALA A 441 -33.39 8.17 -1.10
C ALA A 441 -32.83 8.72 -2.43
N SER A 442 -31.50 8.96 -2.50
CA SER A 442 -30.81 9.40 -3.71
C SER A 442 -30.88 8.36 -4.86
N ARG A 443 -30.95 7.06 -4.52
CA ARG A 443 -31.04 5.95 -5.49
C ARG A 443 -32.40 5.87 -6.18
N HIS A 444 -33.46 6.39 -5.55
CA HIS A 444 -34.84 6.29 -6.04
C HIS A 444 -35.45 7.61 -6.53
N ALA A 445 -34.80 8.75 -6.32
CA ALA A 445 -35.25 10.05 -6.83
C ALA A 445 -35.39 10.02 -8.37
N ARG A 446 -36.36 10.70 -8.99
CA ARG A 446 -36.57 10.61 -10.46
C ARG A 446 -36.01 11.79 -11.27
N ASP A 447 -35.47 12.81 -10.60
CA ASP A 447 -35.09 14.05 -11.27
C ASP A 447 -33.69 13.99 -11.90
N ALA A 448 -33.45 14.79 -12.94
CA ALA A 448 -32.23 14.78 -13.74
C ALA A 448 -30.95 15.12 -12.94
N ALA A 449 -31.05 16.01 -11.94
CA ALA A 449 -29.94 16.32 -11.04
C ALA A 449 -29.55 15.11 -10.18
N ALA A 450 -30.57 14.36 -9.70
CA ALA A 450 -30.37 13.12 -8.96
C ALA A 450 -29.88 11.98 -9.88
N GLN A 451 -30.14 12.01 -11.19
CA GLN A 451 -29.61 11.04 -12.15
C GLN A 451 -28.09 11.19 -12.35
N ILE A 452 -27.57 12.41 -12.41
CA ILE A 452 -26.12 12.66 -12.50
C ILE A 452 -25.43 12.20 -11.22
N GLU A 453 -26.06 12.47 -10.07
CA GLU A 453 -25.58 12.00 -8.78
C GLU A 453 -25.63 10.48 -8.68
N ARG A 454 -26.74 9.83 -9.10
CA ARG A 454 -26.83 8.38 -9.24
C ARG A 454 -25.77 7.79 -10.14
N ASN A 455 -25.50 8.38 -11.30
CA ASN A 455 -24.49 7.87 -12.22
C ASN A 455 -23.09 7.95 -11.58
N LYS A 456 -22.77 9.05 -10.88
CA LYS A 456 -21.52 9.20 -10.13
C LYS A 456 -21.42 8.25 -8.93
N LEU A 457 -22.50 8.08 -8.18
CA LEU A 457 -22.57 7.14 -7.06
C LEU A 457 -22.50 5.68 -7.57
N GLN A 458 -23.15 5.35 -8.69
CA GLN A 458 -23.10 4.04 -9.35
C GLN A 458 -21.71 3.75 -9.90
N GLU A 459 -21.04 4.71 -10.53
CA GLU A 459 -19.65 4.56 -10.99
C GLU A 459 -18.73 4.25 -9.81
N THR A 460 -18.95 4.91 -8.66
CA THR A 460 -18.22 4.64 -7.41
C THR A 460 -18.60 3.30 -6.76
N GLN A 461 -19.85 2.85 -6.92
CA GLN A 461 -20.39 1.61 -6.37
C GLN A 461 -20.12 0.38 -7.23
N ILE A 462 -20.04 0.50 -8.56
CA ILE A 462 -19.72 -0.61 -9.46
C ILE A 462 -18.30 -1.12 -9.18
N LEU A 463 -17.41 -0.21 -8.75
CA LEU A 463 -16.09 -0.52 -8.21
C LEU A 463 -16.15 -1.25 -6.84
N ALA A 464 -17.14 -0.94 -5.99
CA ALA A 464 -17.28 -1.51 -4.64
C ALA A 464 -18.22 -2.74 -4.52
N ARG A 465 -19.06 -3.05 -5.52
CA ARG A 465 -20.14 -4.05 -5.41
C ARG A 465 -19.88 -5.36 -6.15
N ARG A 466 -18.99 -5.38 -7.13
CA ARG A 466 -18.72 -6.58 -7.94
C ARG A 466 -17.73 -7.51 -7.25
N GLY A 467 -18.21 -8.26 -6.24
CA GLY A 467 -17.48 -9.37 -5.62
C GLY A 467 -16.09 -8.99 -5.13
N VAL A 468 -15.97 -7.81 -4.50
CA VAL A 468 -14.69 -7.14 -4.21
C VAL A 468 -13.77 -8.09 -3.48
N ALA A 469 -12.70 -8.47 -4.14
CA ALA A 469 -11.53 -8.91 -3.45
C ALA A 469 -11.09 -7.77 -2.54
N TYR A 470 -11.14 -7.98 -1.23
CA TYR A 470 -10.71 -7.02 -0.22
C TYR A 470 -9.59 -7.63 0.61
N ASP A 471 -8.88 -6.79 1.35
CA ASP A 471 -7.85 -7.25 2.28
C ASP A 471 -8.48 -7.83 3.56
N TRP A 472 -8.83 -9.12 3.50
CA TRP A 472 -9.34 -9.87 4.64
C TRP A 472 -8.31 -10.01 5.77
N ALA A 473 -7.01 -9.95 5.47
CA ALA A 473 -5.97 -10.11 6.49
C ALA A 473 -5.96 -8.91 7.44
N THR A 474 -6.04 -7.69 6.90
CA THR A 474 -6.10 -6.48 7.73
C THR A 474 -7.52 -6.13 8.21
N TYR A 475 -8.55 -6.50 7.45
CA TYR A 475 -9.94 -6.18 7.80
C TYR A 475 -10.55 -7.17 8.80
N ASP A 476 -10.39 -8.48 8.59
CA ASP A 476 -11.06 -9.53 9.38
C ASP A 476 -10.13 -10.15 10.42
N LEU A 477 -8.97 -10.64 9.95
CA LEU A 477 -8.06 -11.43 10.79
C LEU A 477 -7.41 -10.57 11.88
N PHE A 478 -6.98 -9.36 11.55
CA PHE A 478 -6.34 -8.47 12.50
C PHE A 478 -7.28 -8.01 13.64
N PRO A 479 -8.56 -7.64 13.42
CA PRO A 479 -9.46 -7.38 14.54
C PRO A 479 -9.79 -8.63 15.35
N ALA A 480 -9.97 -9.78 14.70
CA ALA A 480 -10.24 -11.05 15.38
C ALA A 480 -9.11 -11.42 16.37
N PHE A 481 -7.85 -11.15 16.01
CA PHE A 481 -6.70 -11.26 16.92
C PHE A 481 -6.90 -10.47 18.22
N LYS A 482 -7.45 -9.27 18.10
CA LYS A 482 -7.66 -8.34 19.21
C LYS A 482 -8.96 -8.62 19.95
N PHE A 483 -9.56 -9.80 19.76
CA PHE A 483 -10.87 -10.16 20.29
C PHE A 483 -11.96 -9.21 19.81
N ASP A 484 -11.90 -8.75 18.56
CA ASP A 484 -13.00 -8.02 17.90
C ASP A 484 -13.52 -8.85 16.73
N PHE A 485 -14.62 -9.57 16.96
CA PHE A 485 -15.20 -10.49 15.98
C PHE A 485 -16.23 -9.81 15.08
N ARG A 486 -16.54 -8.53 15.29
CA ARG A 486 -17.53 -7.77 14.51
C ARG A 486 -17.19 -7.73 13.01
N PRO A 487 -15.92 -7.51 12.58
CA PRO A 487 -15.57 -7.53 11.16
C PRO A 487 -15.76 -8.90 10.52
N VAL A 488 -15.30 -9.97 11.20
CA VAL A 488 -15.47 -11.35 10.75
C VAL A 488 -16.96 -11.70 10.65
N SER A 489 -17.77 -11.28 11.63
CA SER A 489 -19.21 -11.54 11.59
C SER A 489 -19.87 -10.82 10.42
N ASP A 490 -19.50 -9.56 10.14
CA ASP A 490 -19.97 -8.82 8.96
C ASP A 490 -19.61 -9.56 7.65
N THR A 491 -18.41 -10.14 7.57
CA THR A 491 -17.96 -10.95 6.43
C THR A 491 -18.76 -12.24 6.28
N ILE A 492 -18.95 -12.99 7.37
CA ILE A 492 -19.72 -14.23 7.36
C ILE A 492 -21.16 -13.95 6.95
N GLU A 493 -21.77 -12.88 7.46
CA GLU A 493 -23.11 -12.46 7.06
C GLU A 493 -23.17 -12.25 5.56
N ARG A 494 -22.27 -11.42 5.02
CA ARG A 494 -22.21 -11.14 3.58
C ARG A 494 -22.05 -12.39 2.73
N VAL A 495 -21.25 -13.35 3.15
CA VAL A 495 -21.06 -14.62 2.43
C VAL A 495 -22.31 -15.49 2.49
N LEU A 496 -22.94 -15.62 3.66
CA LEU A 496 -24.09 -16.51 3.87
C LEU A 496 -25.39 -15.95 3.28
N THR A 497 -25.62 -14.65 3.38
CA THR A 497 -26.86 -13.99 2.94
C THR A 497 -26.75 -13.43 1.52
N ARG A 498 -25.52 -13.19 1.03
CA ARG A 498 -25.22 -12.39 -0.18
C ARG A 498 -25.72 -10.93 -0.08
N GLU A 499 -25.92 -10.45 1.14
CA GLU A 499 -26.34 -9.07 1.46
C GLU A 499 -25.21 -8.42 2.28
N ASP A 500 -24.83 -7.19 1.96
CA ASP A 500 -23.82 -6.50 2.77
C ASP A 500 -24.49 -5.92 4.04
N PRO A 501 -24.12 -6.34 5.27
CA PRO A 501 -24.73 -5.81 6.49
C PRO A 501 -24.49 -4.31 6.69
N ARG A 502 -23.58 -3.71 5.92
CA ARG A 502 -23.30 -2.28 5.93
C ARG A 502 -23.95 -1.52 4.78
N ASP A 503 -24.74 -2.16 3.92
CA ASP A 503 -25.54 -1.49 2.89
C ASP A 503 -27.01 -1.47 3.29
N ALA A 504 -27.43 -0.41 3.97
CA ALA A 504 -28.84 -0.23 4.38
C ALA A 504 -29.84 -0.14 3.22
N CYS A 505 -29.35 -0.13 1.97
CA CYS A 505 -30.19 -0.05 0.77
C CYS A 505 -30.41 -1.42 0.10
N ASP A 506 -29.95 -2.52 0.70
CA ASP A 506 -30.20 -3.88 0.22
C ASP A 506 -31.53 -4.41 0.81
N ASP A 507 -32.66 -4.10 0.16
CA ASP A 507 -34.02 -4.40 0.64
C ASP A 507 -34.50 -5.84 0.33
N ARG A 508 -33.60 -6.83 0.31
CA ARG A 508 -34.00 -8.23 0.03
C ARG A 508 -34.71 -8.84 1.23
N GLU A 509 -35.95 -9.30 1.03
CA GLU A 509 -36.66 -10.05 2.07
C GLU A 509 -35.90 -11.34 2.46
N ALA A 510 -35.56 -11.45 3.74
CA ALA A 510 -34.81 -12.58 4.27
C ALA A 510 -35.72 -13.79 4.51
N GLY A 511 -35.55 -14.83 3.70
CA GLY A 511 -36.17 -16.15 3.92
C GLY A 511 -35.72 -16.81 5.23
N LEU A 512 -36.39 -17.90 5.63
CA LEU A 512 -36.16 -18.59 6.91
C LEU A 512 -34.70 -19.04 7.12
N SER A 513 -34.05 -19.53 6.06
CA SER A 513 -32.63 -19.94 6.09
C SER A 513 -31.68 -18.77 6.34
N ARG A 514 -31.99 -17.57 5.81
CA ARG A 514 -31.20 -16.36 6.06
C ARG A 514 -31.39 -15.86 7.50
N LYS A 515 -32.59 -15.97 8.07
CA LYS A 515 -32.84 -15.65 9.48
C LYS A 515 -32.03 -16.55 10.43
N ALA A 516 -31.95 -17.85 10.13
CA ALA A 516 -31.11 -18.77 10.89
C ALA A 516 -29.61 -18.44 10.78
N ALA A 517 -29.14 -18.06 9.58
CA ALA A 517 -27.76 -17.62 9.36
C ALA A 517 -27.44 -16.34 10.16
N ARG A 518 -28.34 -15.36 10.20
CA ARG A 518 -28.19 -14.13 10.99
C ARG A 518 -28.08 -14.42 12.50
N GLY A 519 -28.85 -15.37 13.03
CA GLY A 519 -28.74 -15.77 14.44
C GLY A 519 -27.37 -16.31 14.83
N LEU A 520 -26.69 -17.05 13.93
CA LEU A 520 -25.32 -17.51 14.15
C LEU A 520 -24.29 -16.36 14.05
N VAL A 521 -24.50 -15.44 13.11
CA VAL A 521 -23.67 -14.23 12.94
C VAL A 521 -23.75 -13.33 14.18
N ASP A 522 -24.95 -13.13 14.73
CA ASP A 522 -25.16 -12.28 15.89
C ASP A 522 -24.43 -12.82 17.13
N LEU A 523 -24.31 -14.15 17.28
CA LEU A 523 -23.51 -14.75 18.34
C LEU A 523 -22.04 -14.32 18.28
N LEU A 524 -21.46 -14.24 17.08
CA LEU A 524 -20.09 -13.75 16.88
C LEU A 524 -20.01 -12.24 17.10
N ARG A 525 -20.96 -11.48 16.55
CA ARG A 525 -21.02 -10.01 16.67
C ARG A 525 -21.11 -9.56 18.14
N PHE A 526 -21.83 -10.30 18.96
CA PHE A 526 -22.06 -10.02 20.39
C PHE A 526 -21.34 -10.99 21.33
N ALA A 527 -20.28 -11.65 20.86
CA ALA A 527 -19.47 -12.51 21.70
C ALA A 527 -19.01 -11.77 22.97
N PRO A 528 -19.03 -12.41 24.15
CA PRO A 528 -18.59 -11.78 25.39
C PRO A 528 -17.08 -11.51 25.35
N PHE A 529 -16.62 -10.54 26.15
CA PHE A 529 -15.20 -10.17 26.33
C PHE A 529 -14.49 -9.64 25.07
N GLN A 530 -15.24 -9.05 24.14
CA GLN A 530 -14.63 -8.38 22.98
C GLN A 530 -13.97 -7.05 23.36
N GLN A 531 -12.84 -6.73 22.71
CA GLN A 531 -12.29 -5.38 22.78
C GLN A 531 -13.21 -4.42 22.02
N THR A 532 -13.67 -3.37 22.71
CA THR A 532 -14.67 -2.45 22.18
C THR A 532 -14.05 -1.24 21.50
N ASP A 533 -12.80 -0.90 21.82
CA ASP A 533 -12.09 0.24 21.26
C ASP A 533 -11.63 -0.03 19.81
N PRO A 534 -12.28 0.58 18.79
CA PRO A 534 -11.93 0.34 17.41
C PRO A 534 -10.54 0.88 17.03
N GLU A 535 -9.98 1.84 17.78
CA GLU A 535 -8.63 2.33 17.48
C GLU A 535 -7.57 1.24 17.78
N GLN A 536 -7.83 0.39 18.77
CA GLN A 536 -6.92 -0.71 19.17
C GLN A 536 -7.15 -2.00 18.37
N THR A 537 -8.36 -2.20 17.82
CA THR A 537 -8.73 -3.45 17.13
C THR A 537 -8.64 -3.32 15.62
N ARG A 538 -8.93 -2.15 15.04
CA ARG A 538 -8.88 -1.93 13.59
C ARG A 538 -7.49 -1.51 13.15
N THR A 539 -7.19 -1.79 11.88
CA THR A 539 -5.98 -1.26 11.26
C THR A 539 -6.16 0.17 10.78
N ILE A 540 -5.04 0.87 10.55
CA ILE A 540 -4.97 2.30 10.20
C ILE A 540 -6.01 2.72 9.14
N GLY A 541 -6.09 2.02 8.02
CA GLY A 541 -6.99 2.38 6.93
C GLY A 541 -8.41 1.80 7.00
N HIS A 542 -8.73 1.02 8.04
CA HIS A 542 -10.09 0.50 8.30
C HIS A 542 -10.80 1.23 9.45
N LEU A 543 -10.16 2.24 10.03
CA LEU A 543 -10.80 3.17 10.95
C LEU A 543 -11.46 4.30 10.17
N ASP A 544 -12.76 4.15 9.96
CA ASP A 544 -13.56 5.13 9.22
C ASP A 544 -14.02 6.27 10.13
N PRO A 545 -13.98 7.53 9.65
CA PRO A 545 -14.59 8.63 10.37
C PRO A 545 -16.11 8.38 10.48
N PRO A 546 -16.73 8.69 11.63
CA PRO A 546 -18.13 8.33 11.84
C PRO A 546 -19.04 9.22 11.01
N ARG A 547 -20.06 8.60 10.39
CA ARG A 547 -21.12 9.27 9.64
C ARG A 547 -22.32 9.56 10.54
N ALA A 548 -23.15 10.52 10.13
CA ALA A 548 -24.45 10.74 10.77
C ALA A 548 -25.26 9.43 10.80
N PRO A 549 -25.97 9.07 11.90
CA PRO A 549 -26.65 7.78 12.03
C PRO A 549 -27.65 7.47 10.92
N ARG A 550 -28.37 8.48 10.44
CA ARG A 550 -29.32 8.37 9.32
C ARG A 550 -28.65 8.47 7.94
N GLY A 551 -27.40 8.96 7.90
CA GLY A 551 -26.60 9.28 6.71
C GLY A 551 -27.22 10.37 5.83
N ARG A 552 -26.42 10.97 4.95
CA ARG A 552 -26.87 11.67 3.75
C ARG A 552 -25.64 11.81 2.85
N ALA A 553 -25.44 10.87 1.93
CA ALA A 553 -24.54 11.06 0.81
C ALA A 553 -25.01 12.32 0.06
N ALA A 554 -24.09 13.27 -0.13
CA ALA A 554 -24.24 14.61 -0.72
C ALA A 554 -25.66 15.20 -0.88
N SER A 555 -25.87 16.41 -0.35
CA SER A 555 -27.13 17.14 -0.54
C SER A 555 -27.15 17.86 -1.91
N PRO A 556 -28.32 18.07 -2.55
CA PRO A 556 -28.43 18.87 -3.77
C PRO A 556 -27.86 20.28 -3.51
N ARG A 557 -26.86 20.67 -4.33
CA ARG A 557 -26.27 22.02 -4.46
C ARG A 557 -26.45 22.96 -3.25
N GLY A 558 -25.39 23.13 -2.46
CA GLY A 558 -25.19 24.33 -1.64
C GLY A 558 -25.72 24.28 -0.20
N SER A 559 -26.10 23.13 0.35
CA SER A 559 -26.24 23.00 1.81
C SER A 559 -24.91 22.53 2.41
N ASP A 560 -24.24 23.41 3.14
CA ASP A 560 -22.95 23.19 3.85
C ASP A 560 -23.05 22.20 5.04
N ASP A 561 -24.04 21.31 5.04
CA ASP A 561 -24.34 20.39 6.15
C ASP A 561 -23.42 19.16 6.12
N PHE A 562 -22.10 19.38 6.19
CA PHE A 562 -21.14 18.31 6.43
C PHE A 562 -21.15 17.93 7.91
N PHE A 563 -21.35 16.65 8.21
CA PHE A 563 -21.28 16.18 9.60
C PHE A 563 -19.82 15.94 9.99
N SER A 564 -19.35 16.59 11.06
CA SER A 564 -18.08 16.27 11.70
C SER A 564 -18.30 15.08 12.65
N GLY A 565 -17.89 13.90 12.21
CA GLY A 565 -17.67 12.76 13.09
C GLY A 565 -16.35 12.90 13.87
N ARG A 566 -16.10 12.00 14.86
CA ARG A 566 -14.79 11.85 15.55
C ARG A 566 -13.64 12.18 14.60
N PRO A 567 -12.69 13.05 14.99
CA PRO A 567 -11.75 13.66 14.06
C PRO A 567 -10.60 12.75 13.64
N PHE A 568 -10.76 11.44 13.77
CA PHE A 568 -9.68 10.47 13.59
C PHE A 568 -10.15 9.34 12.68
N GLY A 569 -9.21 8.82 11.89
CA GLY A 569 -9.47 7.77 10.90
C GLY A 569 -8.91 8.11 9.53
N THR A 570 -9.54 7.56 8.51
CA THR A 570 -9.19 7.78 7.10
C THR A 570 -9.50 9.20 6.66
N THR A 571 -8.67 9.72 5.74
CA THR A 571 -8.64 11.15 5.38
C THR A 571 -8.81 11.39 3.88
N HIS A 572 -8.51 10.36 3.08
CA HIS A 572 -8.48 10.45 1.63
C HIS A 572 -8.99 9.16 1.00
N GLU A 573 -9.33 9.25 -0.28
CA GLU A 573 -9.64 8.14 -1.17
C GLU A 573 -8.62 8.06 -2.31
N LEU A 574 -8.32 6.84 -2.76
CA LEU A 574 -7.41 6.54 -3.85
C LEU A 574 -8.09 5.61 -4.87
N ARG A 575 -8.15 6.01 -6.14
CA ARG A 575 -8.87 5.28 -7.21
C ARG A 575 -8.05 5.21 -8.50
N GLY A 576 -8.31 4.20 -9.32
CA GLY A 576 -7.80 4.15 -10.70
C GLY A 576 -8.36 5.27 -11.56
N ARG A 577 -7.57 5.70 -12.55
CA ARG A 577 -7.97 6.71 -13.54
C ARG A 577 -8.67 6.03 -14.72
N GLY A 578 -9.88 6.46 -15.07
CA GLY A 578 -10.66 5.89 -16.18
C GLY A 578 -10.18 6.31 -17.59
N ASP A 579 -9.36 7.35 -17.68
CA ASP A 579 -8.88 8.02 -18.90
C ASP A 579 -7.33 7.97 -19.01
N GLY A 580 -6.71 6.94 -18.43
CA GLY A 580 -5.27 6.84 -18.24
C GLY A 580 -4.48 6.18 -19.38
N ALA A 581 -3.16 6.40 -19.35
CA ALA A 581 -2.11 5.78 -20.18
C ALA A 581 -2.38 4.29 -20.50
N PRO A 582 -1.86 3.75 -21.62
CA PRO A 582 -2.05 2.33 -21.95
C PRO A 582 -1.65 1.48 -20.74
N ARG A 583 -2.62 0.80 -20.12
CA ARG A 583 -2.40 -0.12 -19.02
C ARG A 583 -2.69 -1.53 -19.48
N LYS A 584 -1.94 -2.50 -18.95
CA LYS A 584 -2.28 -3.92 -19.15
C LYS A 584 -3.59 -4.18 -18.43
N ALA A 585 -4.60 -4.64 -19.16
CA ALA A 585 -5.94 -4.89 -18.63
C ALA A 585 -6.30 -6.38 -18.70
N SER A 586 -7.20 -6.81 -17.81
CA SER A 586 -7.88 -8.10 -17.89
C SER A 586 -8.77 -8.22 -19.14
N ARG A 587 -9.40 -9.39 -19.33
CA ARG A 587 -10.24 -9.71 -20.50
C ARG A 587 -11.19 -8.56 -20.92
N LEU A 588 -11.42 -8.46 -22.23
CA LEU A 588 -12.17 -7.39 -22.91
C LEU A 588 -13.54 -7.04 -22.32
N ASP A 589 -14.22 -7.99 -21.67
CA ASP A 589 -15.59 -7.79 -21.14
C ASP A 589 -15.63 -7.05 -19.78
N ASP A 590 -14.52 -7.01 -19.02
CA ASP A 590 -14.35 -6.23 -17.78
C ASP A 590 -12.87 -5.83 -17.64
N PRO A 591 -12.42 -4.77 -18.35
CA PRO A 591 -11.01 -4.38 -18.37
C PRO A 591 -10.63 -3.73 -17.03
N ARG A 592 -9.96 -4.50 -16.18
CA ARG A 592 -9.30 -4.03 -14.95
C ARG A 592 -7.81 -4.01 -15.15
N GLU A 593 -7.12 -3.02 -14.60
CA GLU A 593 -5.66 -3.03 -14.60
C GLU A 593 -5.16 -4.30 -13.91
N ILE A 594 -4.19 -4.96 -14.55
CA ILE A 594 -3.46 -6.09 -13.99
C ILE A 594 -1.96 -5.77 -14.00
N PRO A 595 -1.17 -6.36 -13.09
CA PRO A 595 0.28 -6.18 -13.09
C PRO A 595 0.90 -6.53 -14.44
N VAL A 596 1.83 -5.70 -14.90
CA VAL A 596 2.72 -6.03 -16.02
C VAL A 596 3.71 -7.10 -15.58
N ASP A 597 4.10 -7.98 -16.50
CA ASP A 597 5.16 -8.95 -16.19
C ASP A 597 6.51 -8.22 -16.11
N TYR A 598 7.45 -8.75 -15.33
CA TYR A 598 8.75 -8.10 -15.10
C TYR A 598 9.50 -7.74 -16.40
N GLY A 599 9.54 -8.66 -17.37
CA GLY A 599 10.14 -8.42 -18.68
C GLY A 599 9.35 -7.44 -19.56
N GLU A 600 8.06 -7.20 -19.26
CA GLU A 600 7.20 -6.26 -19.97
C GLU A 600 7.32 -4.83 -19.41
N ILE A 601 8.10 -4.59 -18.36
CA ILE A 601 8.32 -3.24 -17.81
C ILE A 601 8.94 -2.31 -18.86
N VAL A 602 9.65 -2.84 -19.86
CA VAL A 602 10.17 -2.06 -20.98
C VAL A 602 9.10 -1.65 -22.01
N SER A 603 7.89 -2.21 -21.93
CA SER A 603 6.77 -1.90 -22.84
C SER A 603 6.03 -0.60 -22.47
N PRO A 604 5.26 0.00 -23.41
CA PRO A 604 4.44 1.18 -23.13
C PRO A 604 3.43 1.01 -21.98
N SER A 605 2.99 -0.21 -21.70
CA SER A 605 2.03 -0.52 -20.63
C SER A 605 2.51 -0.14 -19.22
N ALA A 606 3.82 -0.06 -19.03
CA ALA A 606 4.47 0.28 -17.78
C ALA A 606 4.84 1.78 -17.66
N THR A 607 4.46 2.61 -18.64
CA THR A 607 4.82 4.05 -18.66
C THR A 607 4.22 4.80 -17.47
N CYS A 608 4.98 5.77 -16.95
CA CYS A 608 4.54 6.66 -15.89
C CYS A 608 4.74 8.11 -16.33
N PRO A 609 3.70 8.72 -16.94
CA PRO A 609 3.74 10.12 -17.33
C PRO A 609 4.11 11.01 -16.14
N GLU A 610 4.72 12.14 -16.41
CA GLU A 610 5.04 13.12 -15.38
C GLU A 610 3.78 13.82 -14.86
N ALA A 611 3.74 14.09 -13.55
CA ALA A 611 2.66 14.83 -12.90
C ALA A 611 3.27 15.99 -12.09
N ARG A 612 3.65 17.08 -12.76
CA ARG A 612 4.13 18.31 -12.10
C ARG A 612 2.98 19.22 -11.68
N GLY A 613 3.12 19.88 -10.53
CA GLY A 613 2.21 20.92 -10.03
C GLY A 613 0.79 20.47 -9.70
N TRP A 614 0.44 19.20 -9.88
CA TRP A 614 -0.94 18.72 -9.81
C TRP A 614 -1.61 18.97 -8.46
N LEU A 615 -0.86 18.85 -7.36
CA LEU A 615 -1.41 19.03 -6.02
C LEU A 615 -1.67 20.51 -5.74
N GLY A 616 -0.76 21.38 -6.16
CA GLY A 616 -0.95 22.83 -6.11
C GLY A 616 -2.17 23.27 -6.91
N LEU A 617 -2.29 22.79 -8.17
CA LEU A 617 -3.41 23.09 -9.05
C LEU A 617 -4.74 22.60 -8.49
N ALA A 618 -4.79 21.37 -7.97
CA ALA A 618 -5.99 20.80 -7.37
C ALA A 618 -6.47 21.62 -6.16
N ARG A 619 -5.55 22.01 -5.26
CA ARG A 619 -5.85 22.86 -4.10
C ARG A 619 -6.34 24.25 -4.53
N GLN A 620 -5.65 24.89 -5.48
CA GLN A 620 -6.00 26.23 -5.96
C GLN A 620 -7.38 26.26 -6.61
N LYS A 621 -7.70 25.27 -7.46
CA LYS A 621 -8.99 25.19 -8.14
C LYS A 621 -10.13 24.98 -7.15
N GLN A 622 -9.92 24.18 -6.13
CA GLN A 622 -10.94 23.95 -5.10
C GLN A 622 -11.13 25.20 -4.21
N ALA A 623 -10.04 25.87 -3.81
CA ALA A 623 -10.11 27.15 -3.11
C ALA A 623 -10.91 28.21 -3.91
N ALA A 624 -10.71 28.26 -5.23
CA ALA A 624 -11.47 29.17 -6.10
C ALA A 624 -12.97 28.83 -6.15
N ARG A 625 -13.34 27.54 -6.19
CA ARG A 625 -14.75 27.10 -6.15
C ARG A 625 -15.44 27.45 -4.84
N ASP A 626 -14.71 27.38 -3.73
CA ASP A 626 -15.24 27.67 -2.40
C ASP A 626 -15.25 29.18 -2.09
N GLY A 627 -15.01 30.04 -3.09
CA GLY A 627 -15.02 31.50 -2.95
C GLY A 627 -13.88 32.02 -2.09
N ASN A 628 -12.70 31.39 -2.16
CA ASN A 628 -11.55 31.62 -1.29
C ASN A 628 -11.83 31.39 0.20
N ARG A 629 -12.97 30.77 0.56
CA ARG A 629 -13.07 30.08 1.85
C ARG A 629 -12.06 28.95 1.79
N ARG A 630 -11.08 28.97 2.70
CA ARG A 630 -9.93 28.07 2.70
C ARG A 630 -10.39 26.62 2.57
N SER A 631 -10.28 26.08 1.35
CA SER A 631 -10.95 24.85 0.92
C SER A 631 -10.54 23.70 1.81
N THR A 632 -11.52 22.97 2.35
CA THR A 632 -11.25 21.79 3.16
C THR A 632 -11.07 20.54 2.31
N PHE A 633 -11.49 20.55 1.05
CA PHE A 633 -11.40 19.42 0.12
C PHE A 633 -10.43 19.72 -1.02
N TRP A 634 -10.04 18.68 -1.76
CA TRP A 634 -9.47 18.78 -3.11
C TRP A 634 -9.49 17.41 -3.80
N ALA A 635 -9.50 17.40 -5.13
CA ALA A 635 -9.38 16.17 -5.90
C ALA A 635 -8.34 16.35 -7.01
N SER A 636 -7.44 15.38 -7.15
CA SER A 636 -6.42 15.37 -8.20
C SER A 636 -6.98 15.45 -9.64
N SER A 637 -8.24 15.05 -9.86
CA SER A 637 -8.95 15.27 -11.13
C SER A 637 -9.04 16.74 -11.53
N ASP A 638 -8.95 17.65 -10.56
CA ASP A 638 -9.01 19.08 -10.82
C ASP A 638 -7.76 19.63 -11.52
N ALA A 639 -6.64 18.90 -11.45
CA ALA A 639 -5.40 19.23 -12.15
C ALA A 639 -5.44 18.99 -13.66
N GLY A 640 -6.49 18.36 -14.21
CA GLY A 640 -6.62 18.11 -15.65
C GLY A 640 -5.51 17.21 -16.17
N GLU A 641 -4.80 17.65 -17.22
CA GLU A 641 -3.74 16.87 -17.87
C GLU A 641 -2.56 16.57 -16.94
N ALA A 642 -2.30 17.42 -15.95
CA ALA A 642 -1.26 17.22 -14.95
C ALA A 642 -1.61 16.15 -13.90
N ALA A 643 -2.81 15.56 -13.96
CA ALA A 643 -3.27 14.61 -12.95
C ALA A 643 -2.33 13.40 -12.83
N PRO A 644 -2.04 12.94 -11.60
CA PRO A 644 -1.21 11.78 -11.35
C PRO A 644 -1.85 10.48 -11.89
N ALA A 645 -1.09 9.39 -11.84
CA ALA A 645 -1.53 8.10 -12.40
C ALA A 645 -2.72 7.48 -11.66
N LEU A 646 -2.98 7.90 -10.42
CA LEU A 646 -4.16 7.54 -9.64
C LEU A 646 -4.89 8.80 -9.18
N LEU A 647 -6.21 8.69 -9.01
CA LEU A 647 -7.04 9.75 -8.46
C LEU A 647 -6.92 9.77 -6.93
N PHE A 648 -6.23 10.77 -6.41
CA PHE A 648 -6.27 11.18 -5.01
C PHE A 648 -7.44 12.12 -4.78
N GLN A 649 -8.19 11.87 -3.72
CA GLN A 649 -9.28 12.73 -3.25
C GLN A 649 -9.14 12.95 -1.75
N HIS A 650 -9.06 14.21 -1.32
CA HIS A 650 -9.02 14.59 0.09
C HIS A 650 -10.43 14.88 0.62
N GLY A 651 -10.75 14.26 1.75
CA GLY A 651 -12.09 14.27 2.30
C GLY A 651 -13.08 13.36 1.54
N PHE A 652 -14.30 13.28 2.06
CA PHE A 652 -15.35 12.41 1.53
C PHE A 652 -16.61 13.22 1.22
N ASP A 653 -16.47 14.20 0.32
CA ASP A 653 -17.55 15.07 -0.15
C ASP A 653 -18.78 14.26 -0.61
N LYS A 654 -18.55 13.23 -1.43
CA LYS A 654 -19.57 12.30 -1.94
C LYS A 654 -20.22 11.45 -0.85
N ALA A 655 -19.54 11.27 0.29
CA ALA A 655 -20.09 10.56 1.45
C ALA A 655 -20.86 11.48 2.42
N GLY A 656 -20.87 12.80 2.16
CA GLY A 656 -21.45 13.81 3.05
C GLY A 656 -20.64 14.02 4.33
N LEU A 657 -19.32 13.82 4.29
CA LEU A 657 -18.46 13.97 5.46
C LEU A 657 -17.49 15.13 5.29
N ALA A 658 -17.34 15.91 6.36
CA ALA A 658 -16.30 16.92 6.45
C ALA A 658 -14.92 16.23 6.48
N PRO A 659 -13.88 16.86 5.92
CA PRO A 659 -12.51 16.39 6.05
C PRO A 659 -12.08 16.52 7.50
N ILE A 660 -11.46 15.47 8.04
CA ILE A 660 -10.95 15.45 9.41
C ILE A 660 -9.52 15.98 9.52
N THR A 661 -8.90 16.33 8.38
CA THR A 661 -7.58 16.96 8.27
C THR A 661 -7.65 18.20 7.36
N ARG A 662 -6.67 19.10 7.46
CA ARG A 662 -6.55 20.26 6.55
C ARG A 662 -6.03 19.83 5.18
N ALA A 663 -6.27 20.64 4.15
CA ALA A 663 -5.88 20.34 2.77
C ALA A 663 -4.36 20.13 2.57
N ASN A 664 -3.56 20.79 3.41
CA ASN A 664 -2.09 20.75 3.45
C ASN A 664 -1.53 19.81 4.52
N ASP A 665 -2.35 18.95 5.12
CA ASP A 665 -1.88 17.97 6.10
C ASP A 665 -0.88 16.99 5.45
N PRO A 666 0.31 16.77 6.04
CA PRO A 666 1.35 15.91 5.47
C PRO A 666 1.12 14.41 5.74
N PHE A 667 0.10 14.03 6.51
CA PHE A 667 -0.17 12.66 6.92
C PHE A 667 -1.42 12.12 6.23
N TRP A 668 -1.24 11.32 5.19
CA TRP A 668 -2.38 10.84 4.40
C TRP A 668 -2.75 9.40 4.75
N ASN A 669 -3.91 9.21 5.38
CA ASN A 669 -4.53 7.90 5.56
C ASN A 669 -5.53 7.66 4.43
N LEU A 670 -5.08 6.95 3.39
CA LEU A 670 -5.78 6.69 2.14
C LEU A 670 -6.55 5.37 2.19
N ARG A 671 -7.81 5.44 1.77
CA ARG A 671 -8.61 4.28 1.39
C ARG A 671 -8.50 4.04 -0.10
N ALA A 672 -7.94 2.92 -0.49
CA ALA A 672 -7.67 2.60 -1.88
C ALA A 672 -8.68 1.57 -2.42
N PHE A 673 -9.38 1.92 -3.49
CA PHE A 673 -10.37 1.02 -4.10
C PHE A 673 -9.71 -0.09 -4.92
N ASP A 674 -10.49 -1.05 -5.38
CA ASP A 674 -9.99 -2.21 -6.12
C ASP A 674 -9.26 -1.87 -7.43
N THR A 675 -9.52 -0.68 -7.98
CA THR A 675 -8.82 -0.11 -9.14
C THR A 675 -7.45 0.48 -8.82
N ALA A 676 -7.09 0.62 -7.54
CA ALA A 676 -5.80 1.14 -7.09
C ALA A 676 -5.04 0.13 -6.21
N LEU A 677 -5.75 -0.54 -5.29
CA LEU A 677 -5.21 -1.52 -4.35
C LEU A 677 -6.36 -2.43 -3.86
N ALA A 678 -6.63 -3.53 -4.57
CA ALA A 678 -7.76 -4.40 -4.25
C ALA A 678 -7.51 -5.36 -3.07
N ARG A 679 -6.33 -5.98 -3.03
CA ARG A 679 -6.02 -7.10 -2.13
C ARG A 679 -4.88 -6.73 -1.19
N HIS A 680 -4.64 -7.59 -0.20
CA HIS A 680 -3.47 -7.49 0.67
C HIS A 680 -2.17 -7.33 -0.15
N ASP A 681 -2.04 -8.13 -1.21
CA ASP A 681 -0.90 -8.16 -2.14
C ASP A 681 -1.21 -7.42 -3.47
N GLY A 682 -2.26 -6.60 -3.48
CA GLY A 682 -2.76 -5.90 -4.68
C GLY A 682 -1.96 -4.67 -5.09
N TYR A 683 -0.78 -4.44 -4.50
CA TYR A 683 0.04 -3.23 -4.69
C TYR A 683 0.95 -3.30 -5.93
N MET A 684 0.73 -4.29 -6.79
CA MET A 684 1.54 -4.58 -7.99
C MET A 684 1.04 -3.89 -9.26
N LEU A 685 0.01 -3.05 -9.16
CA LEU A 685 -0.50 -2.28 -10.30
C LEU A 685 0.51 -1.19 -10.70
N SER A 686 0.75 -1.05 -12.01
CA SER A 686 1.68 -0.03 -12.52
C SER A 686 1.23 1.38 -12.20
N SER A 687 -0.08 1.64 -12.18
CA SER A 687 -0.66 2.92 -11.74
C SER A 687 -0.36 3.22 -10.27
N PHE A 688 -0.47 2.24 -9.38
CA PHE A 688 -0.13 2.38 -7.96
C PHE A 688 1.35 2.68 -7.76
N ILE A 689 2.22 1.87 -8.38
CA ILE A 689 3.69 2.07 -8.31
C ILE A 689 4.04 3.45 -8.86
N CYS A 690 3.49 3.83 -10.02
CA CYS A 690 3.70 5.15 -10.63
C CYS A 690 3.26 6.28 -9.70
N ALA A 691 2.03 6.24 -9.18
CA ALA A 691 1.49 7.29 -8.32
C ALA A 691 2.32 7.50 -7.04
N MET A 692 2.80 6.43 -6.40
CA MET A 692 3.65 6.56 -5.21
C MET A 692 5.01 7.17 -5.54
N ASN A 693 5.60 6.84 -6.70
CA ASN A 693 6.88 7.40 -7.14
C ASN A 693 6.74 8.87 -7.59
N GLN A 694 5.62 9.24 -8.22
CA GLN A 694 5.34 10.64 -8.64
C GLN A 694 5.37 11.61 -7.45
N LEU A 695 4.96 11.17 -6.25
CA LEU A 695 4.99 12.02 -5.05
C LEU A 695 6.41 12.43 -4.61
N VAL A 696 7.44 11.69 -5.03
CA VAL A 696 8.85 11.91 -4.66
C VAL A 696 9.67 12.43 -5.83
N LEU A 697 9.45 11.85 -7.01
CA LEU A 697 10.23 12.17 -8.21
C LEU A 697 9.76 13.45 -8.90
N ASP A 698 8.47 13.81 -8.77
CA ASP A 698 7.92 14.99 -9.45
C ASP A 698 7.77 16.17 -8.48
N GLU A 699 7.86 17.38 -9.02
CA GLU A 699 7.58 18.61 -8.28
C GLU A 699 6.05 18.82 -8.23
N ILE A 700 5.37 18.17 -7.28
CA ILE A 700 3.89 18.09 -7.25
C ILE A 700 3.18 19.35 -6.73
N THR A 701 3.87 20.20 -5.96
CA THR A 701 3.29 21.42 -5.35
C THR A 701 3.78 22.72 -6.01
N ASP A 702 4.83 22.65 -6.82
CA ASP A 702 5.35 23.83 -7.51
C ASP A 702 4.46 24.17 -8.72
N LEU A 703 3.97 25.41 -8.77
CA LEU A 703 3.08 25.89 -9.83
C LEU A 703 3.87 26.39 -11.06
N THR A 704 5.20 26.33 -11.06
CA THR A 704 6.04 26.83 -12.17
C THR A 704 6.12 25.92 -13.40
N ALA A 705 5.24 24.92 -13.57
CA ALA A 705 5.22 24.15 -14.81
C ALA A 705 4.63 25.00 -15.96
N PRO A 706 5.28 25.07 -17.14
CA PRO A 706 4.86 25.93 -18.23
C PRO A 706 3.53 25.45 -18.80
N ALA A 707 2.66 26.40 -19.14
CA ALA A 707 1.53 26.17 -20.02
C ALA A 707 2.01 25.41 -21.26
N ALA A 708 1.35 24.30 -21.60
CA ALA A 708 1.54 23.67 -22.89
C ALA A 708 1.23 24.70 -23.99
N GLU A 709 2.27 25.26 -24.61
CA GLU A 709 2.19 25.95 -25.89
C GLU A 709 1.85 24.91 -26.96
N GLY A 710 0.58 24.55 -27.02
CA GLY A 710 -0.05 24.01 -28.22
C GLY A 710 -0.30 25.17 -29.18
N SER A 711 0.63 25.35 -30.11
CA SER A 711 0.48 26.16 -31.31
C SER A 711 -0.84 25.87 -32.02
N ALA A 712 -1.81 26.78 -31.88
CA ALA A 712 -2.88 26.95 -32.85
C ALA A 712 -2.46 28.09 -33.80
N PRO A 713 -2.54 27.92 -35.12
CA PRO A 713 -2.31 29.03 -36.04
C PRO A 713 -3.35 30.12 -35.77
N SER A 714 -2.89 31.35 -35.65
CA SER A 714 -3.74 32.53 -35.48
C SER A 714 -4.94 32.48 -36.45
N PRO A 715 -6.18 32.71 -35.99
CA PRO A 715 -7.27 32.97 -36.91
C PRO A 715 -6.92 34.26 -37.66
N SER A 716 -6.82 34.15 -38.98
CA SER A 716 -6.74 35.27 -39.90
C SER A 716 -7.78 36.33 -39.52
N GLY A 717 -7.29 37.49 -39.10
CA GLY A 717 -8.13 38.66 -38.83
C GLY A 717 -8.93 39.05 -40.09
N PRO A 718 -10.10 39.67 -39.92
CA PRO A 718 -10.91 40.10 -41.05
C PRO A 718 -10.17 41.15 -41.87
N VAL A 719 -10.06 40.90 -43.16
CA VAL A 719 -9.55 41.83 -44.17
C VAL A 719 -10.44 43.08 -44.17
N VAL A 720 -9.91 44.20 -43.69
CA VAL A 720 -10.52 45.53 -43.85
C VAL A 720 -9.95 46.14 -45.15
N PRO A 721 -10.81 46.61 -46.08
CA PRO A 721 -10.34 47.17 -47.35
C PRO A 721 -9.68 48.55 -47.16
N ALA A 722 -8.69 48.81 -47.99
CA ALA A 722 -7.89 50.03 -48.02
C ALA A 722 -8.76 51.28 -48.23
N VAL A 723 -8.53 52.31 -47.41
CA VAL A 723 -9.08 53.66 -47.60
C VAL A 723 -7.92 54.56 -48.07
N GLU A 724 -8.12 55.18 -49.23
CA GLU A 724 -7.22 56.17 -49.85
C GLU A 724 -7.02 57.42 -48.97
N PRO A 725 -5.88 58.12 -49.12
CA PRO A 725 -5.60 59.32 -48.34
C PRO A 725 -6.23 60.56 -49.00
N PRO A 726 -6.75 61.53 -48.22
CA PRO A 726 -7.04 62.84 -48.77
C PRO A 726 -5.77 63.70 -48.79
N ALA A 727 -5.54 64.30 -49.95
CA ALA A 727 -4.53 65.32 -50.21
C ALA A 727 -4.92 66.67 -49.60
N GLY A 728 -3.92 67.46 -49.18
CA GLY A 728 -4.00 68.93 -49.13
C GLY A 728 -3.94 69.60 -47.75
N SER A 729 -2.72 69.89 -47.27
CA SER A 729 -2.13 71.20 -46.91
C SER A 729 -3.02 72.43 -46.56
N PRO A 730 -2.48 73.52 -45.95
CA PRO A 730 -1.20 73.71 -45.24
C PRO A 730 -1.24 74.64 -43.99
N ALA A 731 -0.06 74.76 -43.35
CA ALA A 731 0.57 75.98 -42.79
C ALA A 731 0.23 76.54 -41.39
N ALA A 732 1.34 76.74 -40.65
CA ALA A 732 1.69 77.86 -39.76
C ALA A 732 0.94 77.91 -38.40
N ARG A 733 1.57 78.06 -37.24
CA ARG A 733 2.86 78.59 -36.78
C ARG A 733 3.36 77.79 -35.58
#